data_AF-A0A7V3DI29-F1
#
_entry.id   AF-A0A7V3DI29-F1
#
_cell.length_a   1.000
_cell.length_b   1.000
_cell.length_c   1.000
_cell.angle_alpha   90.00
_cell.angle_beta   90.00
_cell.angle_gamma   90.00
#
_symmetry.space_group_name_H-M   'P 1'
#
loop_
_entity.id
_entity.type
_entity.pdbx_description
1 polymer ?
#
loop_
_entity_poly.entity_id
_entity_poly.type
_entity_poly.pdbx_seq_one_letter_code
_entity_poly.pdbx_strand_id
1 'polypeptide(L)'
;MFAGWMRRWMFSLALGAVTLSGSVSGQGRVDTPGSSAQPGVFKGGAQQQVNIPPPMPTNKPPAAARTPSQPLDPNPQSPLPSPAEPLKEAVRADGPFLRLAVAPNAGAPITEFGLKAVAGNYAGENGLVQEGFGVASRYIPNRRLNETCEIVDVAGGMKGVRYTYDCDGPNIVGLHVMRIIEPQPGESSLRVRWRVENRGTETHWVAPWVRNPVVPGASFDTTDRIDLPTLDGVRRIEQSGYHPASRNWAALTDPIESISVCGIFDANETHAFLAVWEPARKLAGFQTAFVPRLMKPGDTWETAYRLNIVRGMKHVDFATDELAAQVDYKPGMLELFISAVKPLADVYIHASVVAENGRRWKLPVKKFDIDPNRVIRCPYTWTAPGDGMYDLLAQLRPGGKDPLDLGRDTNPPHGGIDTRFKVGKGEGRMEPWTDAPLAIERGPRTIKRTFAFPGDTAVWVASPLEKIFREDIPESNGAYDPVIRVALARNERESFQIVIRPPKDHDLHSVAFRIGRLVHRDSGQVLGENVWRVMNVGYVPVRVPSHYEGPTGEWPDPLFPFEPFTASGGRCTPVWFTVYAPSKADAGLYTGQIAMAGIGNAEVSFPIEMTVYDFDLPVTPSLKTDFGFRPDLAREAAKRMGCSLASGDLAARYVTNALGHRITLREAAQFPPASPDYTSDLARFEPRFKDLIVRGGTTFSVPAELLNAPTALERANAFAVGRNIKDRVFCAIASEPLPGEWPQVADRAKQWQAIAPDIPAMITAFGLDAYLPDFVPIWCAHLQLFDTPNGRPLLERIGQGRETWFYVNHQPPRPYANLFIDFAGIEHRILPWQAWALGVRGMHHWCVNHTDKGQDPYANPTDVTPVNGDGLLLYPGKDGPVDSIRWELLRDGIEDYDYLAILADRLRKARRNGAPAPLIDQADKAMNLKAIMPNLTSFTRDAGMIESKRAEIALAIAALGKYR
;
A
#
# COMPACT_ATOMS: atom_id res chain seq x y z
N MET A 1 20.12 34.12 -13.92
CA MET A 1 20.46 32.89 -14.68
C MET A 1 19.52 31.70 -14.41
N PHE A 2 18.90 31.56 -13.23
CA PHE A 2 17.80 30.59 -12.97
C PHE A 2 16.64 30.68 -14.00
N ALA A 3 16.31 31.90 -14.45
CA ALA A 3 15.25 32.15 -15.44
C ALA A 3 15.51 31.62 -16.86
N GLY A 4 16.78 31.37 -17.24
CA GLY A 4 17.13 30.91 -18.60
C GLY A 4 16.94 29.41 -18.81
N TRP A 5 17.19 28.63 -17.76
CA TRP A 5 17.05 27.16 -17.78
C TRP A 5 15.57 26.75 -17.60
N MET A 6 14.84 27.48 -16.74
CA MET A 6 13.40 27.31 -16.53
C MET A 6 12.56 27.57 -17.80
N ARG A 7 12.97 28.50 -18.66
CA ARG A 7 12.27 28.77 -19.94
C ARG A 7 12.35 27.60 -20.94
N ARG A 8 13.44 26.83 -20.95
CA ARG A 8 13.57 25.64 -21.82
C ARG A 8 12.82 24.42 -21.25
N TRP A 9 12.70 24.31 -19.92
CA TRP A 9 11.89 23.30 -19.25
C TRP A 9 10.37 23.58 -19.35
N MET A 10 9.95 24.84 -19.15
CA MET A 10 8.55 25.28 -19.31
C MET A 10 8.00 25.02 -20.72
N PHE A 11 8.84 25.14 -21.76
CA PHE A 11 8.42 24.87 -23.15
C PHE A 11 8.11 23.39 -23.42
N SER A 12 8.72 22.44 -22.71
CA SER A 12 8.43 21.01 -22.88
C SER A 12 7.21 20.55 -22.06
N LEU A 13 6.93 21.16 -20.91
CA LEU A 13 5.70 20.90 -20.13
C LEU A 13 4.46 21.56 -20.75
N ALA A 14 4.60 22.74 -21.37
CA ALA A 14 3.48 23.45 -21.99
C ALA A 14 2.99 22.81 -23.32
N LEU A 15 3.88 22.16 -24.09
CA LEU A 15 3.51 21.48 -25.34
C LEU A 15 2.83 20.12 -25.13
N GLY A 16 3.01 19.48 -23.96
CA GLY A 16 2.27 18.27 -23.59
C GLY A 16 0.86 18.54 -23.05
N ALA A 17 0.56 19.78 -22.64
CA ALA A 17 -0.70 20.15 -21.99
C ALA A 17 -1.67 20.95 -22.89
N VAL A 18 -1.31 21.25 -24.14
CA VAL A 18 -2.14 22.02 -25.08
C VAL A 18 -2.15 21.37 -26.45
N THR A 19 -2.99 20.35 -26.64
CA THR A 19 -3.67 20.07 -27.92
C THR A 19 -4.82 19.11 -27.63
N LEU A 20 -6.03 19.64 -27.44
CA LEU A 20 -7.32 18.97 -27.72
C LEU A 20 -8.45 19.99 -27.45
N SER A 21 -8.71 20.87 -28.41
CA SER A 21 -10.03 21.44 -28.72
C SER A 21 -9.89 22.48 -29.83
N GLY A 22 -10.65 22.30 -30.91
CA GLY A 22 -10.66 23.22 -32.04
C GLY A 22 -11.23 22.57 -33.30
N SER A 23 -12.53 22.33 -33.33
CA SER A 23 -13.27 22.14 -34.58
C SER A 23 -13.47 23.49 -35.27
N VAL A 24 -13.20 23.58 -36.59
CA VAL A 24 -14.02 24.26 -37.62
C VAL A 24 -13.42 23.97 -39.01
N SER A 25 -14.32 23.74 -39.95
CA SER A 25 -14.23 23.42 -41.39
C SER A 25 -13.47 24.41 -42.30
N GLY A 26 -12.92 23.91 -43.42
CA GLY A 26 -12.67 24.71 -44.62
C GLY A 26 -11.66 24.11 -45.62
N GLN A 27 -12.08 23.94 -46.88
CA GLN A 27 -11.38 23.31 -48.02
C GLN A 27 -10.16 24.09 -48.57
N GLY A 28 -9.20 23.39 -49.20
CA GLY A 28 -8.23 23.96 -50.16
C GLY A 28 -7.05 23.04 -50.50
N ARG A 29 -6.85 22.75 -51.81
CA ARG A 29 -5.93 21.76 -52.43
C ARG A 29 -4.43 22.17 -52.51
N VAL A 30 -3.54 21.17 -52.37
CA VAL A 30 -2.37 20.73 -53.23
C VAL A 30 -1.24 21.76 -53.50
N ASP A 31 0.05 21.53 -53.14
CA ASP A 31 1.08 20.72 -53.84
C ASP A 31 2.30 20.30 -52.96
N THR A 32 2.87 19.12 -53.25
CA THR A 32 4.11 18.42 -52.74
C THR A 32 5.45 19.01 -53.27
N PRO A 33 6.70 18.62 -52.85
CA PRO A 33 7.14 17.33 -52.23
C PRO A 33 8.25 17.34 -51.12
N GLY A 34 8.37 16.23 -50.38
CA GLY A 34 9.67 15.63 -49.99
C GLY A 34 10.21 15.80 -48.56
N SER A 35 9.87 14.89 -47.64
CA SER A 35 10.82 13.98 -46.93
C SER A 35 10.07 13.20 -45.84
N SER A 36 10.16 11.88 -45.87
CA SER A 36 9.45 10.96 -44.98
C SER A 36 10.29 10.65 -43.73
N ALA A 37 9.84 11.10 -42.57
CA ALA A 37 10.24 10.58 -41.26
C ALA A 37 8.98 10.18 -40.49
N GLN A 38 8.79 8.88 -40.30
CA GLN A 38 7.73 8.31 -39.45
C GLN A 38 8.09 8.52 -37.95
N PRO A 39 7.15 8.93 -37.09
CA PRO A 39 7.29 8.80 -35.65
C PRO A 39 6.90 7.38 -35.23
N GLY A 40 7.86 6.66 -34.64
CA GLY A 40 7.72 5.27 -34.21
C GLY A 40 6.84 5.09 -32.97
N VAL A 41 5.94 4.13 -33.08
CA VAL A 41 5.19 3.46 -32.01
C VAL A 41 6.11 2.44 -31.31
N PHE A 42 6.18 2.46 -29.97
CA PHE A 42 6.69 1.37 -29.12
C PHE A 42 5.66 1.20 -27.99
N LYS A 43 4.89 0.11 -27.81
CA LYS A 43 5.18 -1.34 -27.75
C LYS A 43 6.36 -1.68 -26.82
N GLY A 44 6.04 -1.75 -25.52
CA GLY A 44 6.86 -2.39 -24.49
C GLY A 44 6.18 -3.64 -23.94
N GLY A 45 6.17 -4.70 -24.74
CA GLY A 45 5.92 -6.07 -24.27
C GLY A 45 7.20 -6.86 -24.52
N ALA A 46 7.80 -7.42 -23.48
CA ALA A 46 8.86 -8.40 -23.64
C ALA A 46 8.21 -9.79 -23.81
N GLN A 47 7.98 -10.19 -25.06
CA GLN A 47 7.75 -11.60 -25.42
C GLN A 47 9.13 -12.27 -25.56
N GLN A 48 9.47 -13.20 -24.66
CA GLN A 48 10.44 -14.25 -24.96
C GLN A 48 9.65 -15.48 -25.41
N GLN A 49 9.96 -15.98 -26.61
CA GLN A 49 9.43 -17.24 -27.15
C GLN A 49 9.80 -18.40 -26.23
N VAL A 50 8.80 -19.05 -25.66
CA VAL A 50 8.94 -20.32 -24.93
C VAL A 50 8.93 -21.44 -25.97
N ASN A 51 10.08 -22.07 -26.23
CA ASN A 51 10.15 -23.35 -26.92
C ASN A 51 9.88 -24.45 -25.89
N ILE A 52 8.78 -25.19 -26.06
CA ILE A 52 8.36 -26.29 -25.19
C ILE A 52 9.04 -27.59 -25.66
N PRO A 53 9.89 -28.28 -24.86
CA PRO A 53 10.28 -29.66 -25.11
C PRO A 53 9.22 -30.64 -24.54
N PRO A 54 9.03 -31.83 -25.13
CA PRO A 54 8.01 -32.77 -24.69
C PRO A 54 8.36 -33.39 -23.32
N PRO A 55 7.36 -33.74 -22.49
CA PRO A 55 7.60 -34.24 -21.13
C PRO A 55 8.02 -35.71 -21.13
N MET A 56 9.03 -36.05 -20.32
CA MET A 56 9.28 -37.42 -19.83
C MET A 56 8.81 -37.57 -18.38
N PRO A 57 8.46 -38.79 -17.93
CA PRO A 57 7.43 -39.00 -16.91
C PRO A 57 8.00 -39.21 -15.50
N THR A 58 7.36 -38.65 -14.48
CA THR A 58 7.60 -39.05 -13.07
C THR A 58 6.31 -39.09 -12.24
N ASN A 59 5.96 -40.33 -11.86
CA ASN A 59 5.27 -40.86 -10.67
C ASN A 59 4.30 -39.99 -9.83
N LYS A 60 3.02 -40.40 -9.84
CA LYS A 60 1.92 -40.00 -8.94
C LYS A 60 1.75 -40.98 -7.76
N PRO A 61 1.34 -40.51 -6.56
CA PRO A 61 0.51 -41.26 -5.61
C PRO A 61 -0.99 -40.91 -5.76
N PRO A 62 -1.93 -41.69 -5.18
CA PRO A 62 -3.02 -42.32 -5.94
C PRO A 62 -4.26 -41.46 -6.17
N ALA A 63 -4.84 -41.64 -7.35
CA ALA A 63 -6.07 -41.01 -7.81
C ALA A 63 -7.32 -41.71 -7.26
N ALA A 64 -8.24 -40.93 -6.68
CA ALA A 64 -9.65 -41.31 -6.63
C ALA A 64 -10.23 -41.17 -8.05
N ALA A 65 -10.89 -42.22 -8.52
CA ALA A 65 -11.37 -42.37 -9.89
C ALA A 65 -12.29 -41.21 -10.31
N ARG A 66 -11.84 -40.42 -11.29
CA ARG A 66 -12.68 -39.51 -12.07
C ARG A 66 -13.34 -40.31 -13.17
N THR A 67 -14.67 -40.42 -13.11
CA THR A 67 -15.48 -40.83 -14.27
C THR A 67 -15.40 -39.73 -15.33
N PRO A 68 -15.27 -40.03 -16.63
CA PRO A 68 -15.31 -39.00 -17.67
C PRO A 68 -16.70 -38.36 -17.68
N SER A 69 -16.77 -37.06 -17.38
CA SER A 69 -17.97 -36.26 -17.58
C SER A 69 -18.31 -36.29 -19.07
N GLN A 70 -19.53 -36.75 -19.38
CA GLN A 70 -20.15 -36.51 -20.68
C GLN A 70 -20.08 -35.01 -21.02
N PRO A 71 -19.94 -34.64 -22.30
CA PRO A 71 -20.09 -33.25 -22.71
C PRO A 71 -21.45 -32.75 -22.24
N LEU A 72 -21.45 -31.78 -21.33
CA LEU A 72 -22.64 -31.04 -20.95
C LEU A 72 -23.19 -30.35 -22.20
N ASP A 73 -24.47 -30.60 -22.48
CA ASP A 73 -25.25 -29.85 -23.45
C ASP A 73 -25.03 -28.34 -23.25
N PRO A 74 -24.91 -27.55 -24.33
CA PRO A 74 -24.92 -26.10 -24.24
C PRO A 74 -26.30 -25.67 -23.70
N ASN A 75 -26.39 -25.44 -22.39
CA ASN A 75 -27.60 -24.88 -21.80
C ASN A 75 -27.84 -23.50 -22.44
N PRO A 76 -29.08 -23.18 -22.82
CA PRO A 76 -29.37 -22.11 -23.76
C PRO A 76 -28.96 -20.77 -23.16
N GLN A 77 -28.28 -19.95 -23.96
CA GLN A 77 -28.25 -18.50 -23.73
C GLN A 77 -29.68 -18.08 -23.43
N SER A 78 -29.98 -17.74 -22.19
CA SER A 78 -31.24 -17.06 -21.88
C SER A 78 -31.17 -15.73 -22.63
N PRO A 79 -32.09 -15.44 -23.57
CA PRO A 79 -32.03 -14.22 -24.33
C PRO A 79 -32.07 -13.03 -23.38
N LEU A 80 -31.22 -12.03 -23.63
CA LEU A 80 -31.27 -10.73 -22.94
C LEU A 80 -32.72 -10.20 -23.02
N PRO A 81 -33.35 -9.81 -21.89
CA PRO A 81 -34.75 -9.34 -21.93
C PRO A 81 -34.92 -8.07 -22.78
N SER A 82 -36.06 -8.02 -23.50
CA SER A 82 -36.50 -7.01 -24.49
C SER A 82 -36.81 -5.61 -23.90
N PRO A 83 -37.22 -4.60 -24.72
CA PRO A 83 -36.77 -3.21 -24.57
C PRO A 83 -37.28 -2.53 -23.29
N ALA A 84 -36.43 -1.67 -22.75
CA ALA A 84 -36.62 -1.07 -21.44
C ALA A 84 -37.12 0.37 -21.49
N GLU A 85 -37.88 0.76 -20.45
CA GLU A 85 -38.24 2.15 -20.18
C GLU A 85 -37.26 2.78 -19.17
N PRO A 86 -36.89 4.06 -19.33
CA PRO A 86 -36.04 4.76 -18.37
C PRO A 86 -36.73 4.92 -17.01
N LEU A 87 -35.98 4.64 -15.95
CA LEU A 87 -36.46 4.69 -14.56
C LEU A 87 -36.64 6.14 -14.04
N LYS A 88 -37.87 6.52 -13.67
CA LYS A 88 -38.22 7.86 -13.13
C LYS A 88 -38.47 7.88 -11.62
N GLU A 89 -38.87 6.76 -11.04
CA GLU A 89 -39.20 6.58 -9.61
C GLU A 89 -38.56 5.28 -9.10
N ALA A 90 -38.39 5.10 -7.78
CA ALA A 90 -37.78 3.87 -7.27
C ALA A 90 -38.55 2.59 -7.69
N VAL A 91 -37.82 1.57 -8.15
CA VAL A 91 -38.41 0.24 -8.40
C VAL A 91 -38.59 -0.47 -7.08
N ARG A 92 -39.84 -0.77 -6.73
CA ARG A 92 -40.16 -1.71 -5.67
C ARG A 92 -40.30 -3.10 -6.26
N ALA A 93 -39.60 -4.06 -5.68
CA ALA A 93 -39.60 -5.45 -6.13
C ALA A 93 -39.78 -6.40 -4.95
N ASP A 94 -40.88 -6.19 -4.21
CA ASP A 94 -41.20 -6.96 -3.02
C ASP A 94 -41.56 -8.41 -3.37
N GLY A 95 -40.99 -9.34 -2.61
CA GLY A 95 -41.33 -10.76 -2.65
C GLY A 95 -42.27 -11.15 -1.50
N PRO A 96 -42.50 -12.46 -1.30
CA PRO A 96 -43.21 -12.96 -0.13
C PRO A 96 -42.41 -12.78 1.16
N PHE A 97 -41.07 -12.79 1.10
CA PHE A 97 -40.20 -12.67 2.29
C PHE A 97 -39.29 -11.42 2.28
N LEU A 98 -39.09 -10.78 1.12
CA LEU A 98 -38.20 -9.65 0.94
C LEU A 98 -38.98 -8.36 0.65
N ARG A 99 -38.55 -7.26 1.28
CA ARG A 99 -38.83 -5.89 0.81
C ARG A 99 -37.57 -5.33 0.14
N LEU A 100 -37.74 -4.79 -1.05
CA LEU A 100 -36.63 -4.29 -1.86
C LEU A 100 -37.05 -3.04 -2.62
N ALA A 101 -36.28 -1.96 -2.45
CA ALA A 101 -36.39 -0.76 -3.29
C ALA A 101 -35.04 -0.38 -3.87
N VAL A 102 -35.00 -0.21 -5.19
CA VAL A 102 -33.83 0.24 -5.95
C VAL A 102 -34.13 1.65 -6.46
N ALA A 103 -33.27 2.60 -6.11
CA ALA A 103 -33.46 3.99 -6.50
C ALA A 103 -33.09 4.24 -7.97
N PRO A 104 -33.74 5.21 -8.65
CA PRO A 104 -33.50 5.50 -10.07
C PRO A 104 -32.25 6.38 -10.31
N ASN A 105 -31.51 6.73 -9.25
CA ASN A 105 -30.36 7.63 -9.29
C ASN A 105 -29.10 6.94 -9.84
N ALA A 106 -28.07 7.75 -10.10
CA ALA A 106 -26.76 7.31 -10.52
C ALA A 106 -26.22 6.20 -9.59
N GLY A 107 -25.89 5.06 -10.18
CA GLY A 107 -25.44 3.86 -9.46
C GLY A 107 -26.52 2.88 -8.99
N ALA A 108 -27.81 3.16 -9.23
CA ALA A 108 -28.94 2.30 -8.88
C ALA A 108 -28.80 1.57 -7.51
N PRO A 109 -28.49 2.30 -6.41
CA PRO A 109 -28.30 1.71 -5.10
C PRO A 109 -29.60 1.10 -4.56
N ILE A 110 -29.45 0.08 -3.72
CA ILE A 110 -30.57 -0.48 -2.97
C ILE A 110 -30.78 0.38 -1.73
N THR A 111 -31.90 1.12 -1.69
CA THR A 111 -32.24 2.04 -0.59
C THR A 111 -33.16 1.43 0.45
N GLU A 112 -33.88 0.36 0.10
CA GLU A 112 -34.64 -0.46 1.05
C GLU A 112 -34.26 -1.93 0.88
N PHE A 113 -33.83 -2.58 1.96
CA PHE A 113 -33.53 -4.01 2.00
C PHE A 113 -33.97 -4.57 3.36
N GLY A 114 -35.03 -5.37 3.39
CA GLY A 114 -35.62 -5.82 4.65
C GLY A 114 -36.44 -7.11 4.52
N LEU A 115 -36.69 -7.76 5.65
CA LEU A 115 -37.61 -8.90 5.72
C LEU A 115 -39.06 -8.42 5.81
N LYS A 116 -39.98 -9.03 5.06
CA LYS A 116 -41.39 -8.63 5.06
C LYS A 116 -42.07 -8.77 6.43
N ALA A 117 -41.62 -9.74 7.24
CA ALA A 117 -42.18 -10.04 8.56
C ALA A 117 -41.82 -9.03 9.66
N VAL A 118 -40.85 -8.15 9.45
CA VAL A 118 -40.38 -7.15 10.43
C VAL A 118 -40.24 -5.79 9.74
N ALA A 119 -40.35 -4.65 10.44
CA ALA A 119 -40.40 -3.33 9.79
C ALA A 119 -39.03 -2.73 9.40
N GLY A 120 -37.92 -3.36 9.77
CA GLY A 120 -36.57 -2.79 9.60
C GLY A 120 -36.14 -2.62 8.13
N ASN A 121 -35.34 -1.58 7.89
CA ASN A 121 -34.56 -1.39 6.66
C ASN A 121 -33.07 -1.53 7.02
N TYR A 122 -32.38 -2.44 6.35
CA TYR A 122 -31.00 -2.80 6.66
C TYR A 122 -29.98 -2.24 5.66
N ALA A 123 -30.44 -1.47 4.67
CA ALA A 123 -29.58 -0.68 3.81
C ALA A 123 -29.04 0.54 4.57
N GLY A 124 -27.72 0.66 4.65
CA GLY A 124 -27.05 1.80 5.28
C GLY A 124 -27.07 3.07 4.43
N GLU A 125 -26.38 4.10 4.92
CA GLU A 125 -26.28 5.38 4.24
C GLU A 125 -25.70 5.21 2.82
N ASN A 126 -26.32 5.86 1.83
CA ASN A 126 -26.03 5.75 0.38
C ASN A 126 -26.42 4.41 -0.29
N GLY A 127 -27.04 3.48 0.45
CA GLY A 127 -27.61 2.22 -0.08
C GLY A 127 -26.59 1.11 -0.38
N LEU A 128 -27.09 -0.11 -0.56
CA LEU A 128 -26.28 -1.31 -0.82
C LEU A 128 -25.86 -1.42 -2.29
N VAL A 129 -24.95 -2.36 -2.59
CA VAL A 129 -24.52 -2.71 -3.95
C VAL A 129 -23.84 -1.51 -4.64
N GLN A 130 -22.93 -0.88 -3.91
CA GLN A 130 -22.04 0.13 -4.49
C GLN A 130 -20.84 -0.58 -5.13
N GLU A 131 -20.39 -0.14 -6.29
CA GLU A 131 -19.30 -0.80 -7.01
C GLU A 131 -18.26 0.21 -7.50
N GLY A 132 -17.05 -0.29 -7.74
CA GLY A 132 -16.00 0.49 -8.35
C GLY A 132 -14.79 -0.34 -8.72
N PHE A 133 -13.78 0.36 -9.20
CA PHE A 133 -12.52 -0.19 -9.67
C PHE A 133 -11.37 0.59 -9.02
N GLY A 134 -10.42 -0.13 -8.42
CA GLY A 134 -9.23 0.46 -7.80
C GLY A 134 -9.57 1.44 -6.67
N VAL A 135 -8.68 2.41 -6.47
CA VAL A 135 -8.84 3.47 -5.45
C VAL A 135 -9.21 4.78 -6.14
N ALA A 136 -10.15 5.52 -5.55
CA ALA A 136 -10.54 6.83 -6.08
C ALA A 136 -9.37 7.82 -6.02
N SER A 137 -9.12 8.52 -7.13
CA SER A 137 -8.11 9.57 -7.22
C SER A 137 -8.71 10.95 -6.93
N ARG A 138 -7.98 11.77 -6.16
CA ARG A 138 -8.31 13.19 -5.93
C ARG A 138 -7.88 14.11 -7.07
N TYR A 139 -7.14 13.56 -8.03
CA TYR A 139 -6.56 14.27 -9.17
C TYR A 139 -7.25 13.99 -10.49
N ILE A 140 -7.77 12.77 -10.68
CA ILE A 140 -8.46 12.36 -11.90
C ILE A 140 -9.65 11.50 -11.45
N PRO A 141 -10.86 12.04 -11.37
CA PRO A 141 -12.00 11.29 -10.86
C PRO A 141 -12.40 10.18 -11.83
N ASN A 142 -12.77 9.03 -11.27
CA ASN A 142 -13.49 8.01 -12.02
C ASN A 142 -14.91 8.53 -12.30
N ARG A 143 -15.30 8.51 -13.57
CA ARG A 143 -16.62 8.95 -14.04
C ARG A 143 -17.38 7.79 -14.63
N ARG A 144 -18.69 7.79 -14.37
CA ARG A 144 -19.66 6.97 -15.07
C ARG A 144 -20.34 7.86 -16.10
N LEU A 145 -20.37 7.41 -17.34
CA LEU A 145 -20.97 8.08 -18.48
C LEU A 145 -22.13 7.23 -18.99
N ASN A 146 -23.06 7.85 -19.72
CA ASN A 146 -24.17 7.15 -20.38
C ASN A 146 -24.94 6.21 -19.45
N GLU A 147 -25.13 6.61 -18.18
CA GLU A 147 -25.79 5.78 -17.19
C GLU A 147 -27.25 5.51 -17.58
N THR A 148 -27.65 4.25 -17.62
CA THR A 148 -29.03 3.83 -17.84
C THR A 148 -29.50 2.92 -16.72
N CYS A 149 -30.76 3.06 -16.35
CA CYS A 149 -31.42 2.24 -15.35
C CYS A 149 -32.77 1.79 -15.93
N GLU A 150 -32.98 0.49 -15.95
CA GLU A 150 -34.02 -0.17 -16.74
C GLU A 150 -34.69 -1.28 -15.91
N ILE A 151 -36.02 -1.36 -15.96
CA ILE A 151 -36.74 -2.50 -15.40
C ILE A 151 -36.59 -3.69 -16.36
N VAL A 152 -36.24 -4.85 -15.81
CA VAL A 152 -36.14 -6.10 -16.57
C VAL A 152 -36.98 -7.20 -15.93
N ASP A 153 -37.52 -8.09 -16.74
CA ASP A 153 -38.13 -9.32 -16.24
C ASP A 153 -37.05 -10.29 -15.77
N VAL A 154 -37.19 -10.77 -14.53
CA VAL A 154 -36.32 -11.80 -13.94
C VAL A 154 -37.12 -13.05 -13.62
N ALA A 155 -36.45 -14.07 -13.06
CA ALA A 155 -37.08 -15.35 -12.73
C ALA A 155 -38.37 -15.17 -11.90
N GLY A 156 -39.33 -16.08 -12.09
CA GLY A 156 -40.59 -16.07 -11.34
C GLY A 156 -41.54 -14.91 -11.64
N GLY A 157 -41.35 -14.18 -12.75
CA GLY A 157 -42.20 -13.06 -13.14
C GLY A 157 -41.99 -11.78 -12.31
N MET A 158 -40.91 -11.74 -11.52
CA MET A 158 -40.55 -10.56 -10.74
C MET A 158 -39.83 -9.53 -11.61
N LYS A 159 -39.82 -8.28 -11.14
CA LYS A 159 -39.13 -7.17 -11.78
C LYS A 159 -37.75 -7.00 -11.14
N GLY A 160 -36.70 -7.08 -11.94
CA GLY A 160 -35.34 -6.71 -11.57
C GLY A 160 -34.96 -5.35 -12.15
N VAL A 161 -33.73 -4.93 -11.84
CA VAL A 161 -33.17 -3.68 -12.36
C VAL A 161 -31.86 -3.95 -13.07
N ARG A 162 -31.77 -3.54 -14.34
CA ARG A 162 -30.53 -3.47 -15.10
C ARG A 162 -29.98 -2.06 -15.02
N TYR A 163 -28.73 -1.93 -14.62
CA TYR A 163 -27.99 -0.68 -14.61
C TYR A 163 -26.77 -0.83 -15.52
N THR A 164 -26.59 0.11 -16.45
CA THR A 164 -25.42 0.12 -17.35
C THR A 164 -24.77 1.47 -17.41
N TYR A 165 -23.46 1.51 -17.64
CA TYR A 165 -22.71 2.75 -17.81
C TYR A 165 -21.38 2.48 -18.52
N ASP A 166 -20.82 3.53 -19.11
CA ASP A 166 -19.46 3.55 -19.63
C ASP A 166 -18.51 4.20 -18.62
N CYS A 167 -17.28 3.73 -18.57
CA CYS A 167 -16.25 4.23 -17.67
C CYS A 167 -15.35 5.25 -18.37
N ASP A 168 -15.01 6.30 -17.63
CA ASP A 168 -13.98 7.25 -18.00
C ASP A 168 -13.13 7.59 -16.77
N GLY A 169 -11.80 7.49 -16.88
CA GLY A 169 -10.88 7.64 -15.77
C GLY A 169 -9.63 6.76 -15.88
N PRO A 170 -8.69 6.89 -14.92
CA PRO A 170 -7.45 6.13 -14.91
C PRO A 170 -7.71 4.63 -14.80
N ASN A 171 -7.04 3.84 -15.64
CA ASN A 171 -7.15 2.38 -15.68
C ASN A 171 -8.57 1.83 -15.92
N ILE A 172 -9.52 2.64 -16.41
CA ILE A 172 -10.91 2.19 -16.65
C ILE A 172 -11.55 2.78 -17.92
N VAL A 173 -10.85 3.64 -18.67
CA VAL A 173 -11.42 4.29 -19.85
C VAL A 173 -11.89 3.28 -20.90
N GLY A 174 -13.13 3.41 -21.37
CA GLY A 174 -13.68 2.51 -22.38
C GLY A 174 -14.16 1.15 -21.84
N LEU A 175 -14.10 0.93 -20.52
CA LEU A 175 -14.85 -0.16 -19.92
C LEU A 175 -16.36 0.13 -20.02
N HIS A 176 -17.15 -0.88 -20.33
CA HIS A 176 -18.61 -0.86 -20.29
C HIS A 176 -19.09 -1.83 -19.22
N VAL A 177 -19.95 -1.35 -18.33
CA VAL A 177 -20.42 -2.10 -17.18
C VAL A 177 -21.91 -2.35 -17.31
N MET A 178 -22.31 -3.59 -17.03
CA MET A 178 -23.70 -4.00 -16.87
C MET A 178 -23.86 -4.72 -15.54
N ARG A 179 -24.79 -4.26 -14.72
CA ARG A 179 -25.23 -4.93 -13.50
C ARG A 179 -26.71 -5.24 -13.58
N ILE A 180 -27.12 -6.43 -13.16
CA ILE A 180 -28.53 -6.81 -13.00
C ILE A 180 -28.78 -7.18 -11.56
N ILE A 181 -29.68 -6.47 -10.89
CA ILE A 181 -30.19 -6.77 -9.54
C ILE A 181 -31.46 -7.60 -9.69
N GLU A 182 -31.45 -8.82 -9.15
CA GLU A 182 -32.46 -9.85 -9.35
C GLU A 182 -33.01 -10.35 -8.01
N PRO A 183 -34.15 -9.84 -7.53
CA PRO A 183 -34.84 -10.46 -6.40
C PRO A 183 -35.15 -11.94 -6.73
N GLN A 184 -35.02 -12.81 -5.74
CA GLN A 184 -35.13 -14.26 -5.96
C GLN A 184 -36.52 -14.79 -5.58
N PRO A 185 -37.20 -15.55 -6.46
CA PRO A 185 -38.58 -15.98 -6.23
C PRO A 185 -38.74 -16.80 -4.96
N GLY A 186 -39.58 -16.32 -4.04
CA GLY A 186 -39.83 -17.06 -2.81
C GLY A 186 -38.67 -17.03 -1.81
N GLU A 187 -37.70 -16.12 -1.97
CA GLU A 187 -36.55 -16.03 -1.08
C GLU A 187 -36.45 -14.68 -0.36
N SER A 188 -35.80 -14.63 0.80
CA SER A 188 -35.31 -13.41 1.47
C SER A 188 -33.90 -13.03 0.97
N SER A 189 -33.72 -13.10 -0.35
CA SER A 189 -32.43 -12.93 -1.03
C SER A 189 -32.59 -12.21 -2.37
N LEU A 190 -31.51 -11.60 -2.82
CA LEU A 190 -31.33 -11.15 -4.20
C LEU A 190 -30.02 -11.70 -4.76
N ARG A 191 -29.97 -11.84 -6.08
CA ARG A 191 -28.75 -12.10 -6.84
C ARG A 191 -28.38 -10.83 -7.60
N VAL A 192 -27.09 -10.54 -7.66
CA VAL A 192 -26.53 -9.52 -8.55
C VAL A 192 -25.64 -10.22 -9.55
N ARG A 193 -25.89 -9.98 -10.84
CA ARG A 193 -24.99 -10.38 -11.93
C ARG A 193 -24.25 -9.14 -12.41
N TRP A 194 -22.93 -9.23 -12.50
CA TRP A 194 -22.07 -8.13 -12.89
C TRP A 194 -21.23 -8.56 -14.09
N ARG A 195 -21.21 -7.73 -15.12
CA ARG A 195 -20.46 -7.92 -16.36
C ARG A 195 -19.70 -6.65 -16.68
N VAL A 196 -18.41 -6.79 -16.96
CA VAL A 196 -17.51 -5.70 -17.33
C VAL A 196 -16.83 -6.08 -18.63
N GLU A 197 -16.98 -5.24 -19.65
CA GLU A 197 -16.39 -5.42 -20.97
C GLU A 197 -15.38 -4.31 -21.23
N ASN A 198 -14.20 -4.64 -21.75
CA ASN A 198 -13.31 -3.62 -22.28
C ASN A 198 -13.65 -3.35 -23.75
N ARG A 199 -14.43 -2.29 -23.99
CA ARG A 199 -14.79 -1.81 -25.35
C ARG A 199 -13.83 -0.74 -25.86
N GLY A 200 -12.85 -0.35 -25.07
CA GLY A 200 -11.83 0.63 -25.41
C GLY A 200 -10.73 0.08 -26.30
N THR A 201 -9.67 0.87 -26.46
CA THR A 201 -8.49 0.50 -27.27
C THR A 201 -7.27 0.15 -26.43
N GLU A 202 -7.35 0.31 -25.11
CA GLU A 202 -6.22 0.15 -24.18
C GLU A 202 -6.40 -1.09 -23.30
N THR A 203 -5.30 -1.62 -22.78
CA THR A 203 -5.34 -2.68 -21.76
C THR A 203 -5.32 -2.03 -20.38
N HIS A 204 -6.18 -2.50 -19.49
CA HIS A 204 -6.38 -1.92 -18.17
C HIS A 204 -6.07 -2.91 -17.06
N TRP A 205 -5.41 -2.45 -16.00
CA TRP A 205 -5.37 -3.17 -14.72
C TRP A 205 -6.62 -2.83 -13.92
N VAL A 206 -7.57 -3.76 -13.87
CA VAL A 206 -8.88 -3.57 -13.26
C VAL A 206 -8.91 -4.30 -11.92
N ALA A 207 -9.25 -3.59 -10.85
CA ALA A 207 -9.40 -4.12 -9.51
C ALA A 207 -10.85 -3.94 -9.02
N PRO A 208 -11.77 -4.86 -9.37
CA PRO A 208 -13.19 -4.70 -9.08
C PRO A 208 -13.48 -4.89 -7.58
N TRP A 209 -14.39 -4.10 -7.05
CA TRP A 209 -14.92 -4.28 -5.70
C TRP A 209 -16.40 -3.92 -5.61
N VAL A 210 -17.08 -4.51 -4.62
CA VAL A 210 -18.46 -4.18 -4.25
C VAL A 210 -18.55 -3.89 -2.76
N ARG A 211 -19.18 -2.77 -2.39
CA ARG A 211 -19.37 -2.28 -1.03
C ARG A 211 -20.84 -2.31 -0.61
N ASN A 212 -21.08 -2.77 0.62
CA ASN A 212 -22.38 -2.85 1.24
C ASN A 212 -22.33 -2.17 2.63
N PRO A 213 -22.75 -0.90 2.75
CA PRO A 213 -22.98 -0.28 4.05
C PRO A 213 -24.26 -0.86 4.65
N VAL A 214 -24.19 -1.54 5.78
CA VAL A 214 -25.30 -2.33 6.34
C VAL A 214 -25.63 -1.83 7.74
N VAL A 215 -26.92 -1.81 8.09
CA VAL A 215 -27.43 -1.46 9.44
C VAL A 215 -28.42 -2.53 9.92
N PRO A 216 -27.97 -3.67 10.48
CA PRO A 216 -28.81 -4.86 10.69
C PRO A 216 -29.93 -4.66 11.72
N GLY A 217 -29.84 -3.66 12.61
CA GLY A 217 -30.89 -3.24 13.54
C GLY A 217 -31.78 -2.08 13.05
N ALA A 218 -31.69 -1.71 11.77
CA ALA A 218 -32.22 -0.45 11.20
C ALA A 218 -31.64 0.85 11.81
N SER A 219 -30.77 0.71 12.80
CA SER A 219 -29.81 1.71 13.27
C SER A 219 -28.55 0.97 13.72
N PHE A 220 -27.38 1.55 13.47
CA PHE A 220 -26.12 1.01 13.98
C PHE A 220 -25.98 1.25 15.48
N ASP A 221 -25.56 0.22 16.22
CA ASP A 221 -25.07 0.35 17.59
C ASP A 221 -23.82 -0.51 17.87
N THR A 222 -23.19 -0.32 19.03
CA THR A 222 -21.93 -1.01 19.38
C THR A 222 -22.09 -2.49 19.71
N THR A 223 -23.32 -2.99 19.81
CA THR A 223 -23.63 -4.41 20.05
C THR A 223 -23.64 -5.21 18.75
N ASP A 224 -23.81 -4.54 17.60
CA ASP A 224 -23.62 -5.13 16.27
C ASP A 224 -22.26 -5.85 16.16
N ARG A 225 -22.14 -6.74 15.17
CA ARG A 225 -20.87 -7.42 14.87
C ARG A 225 -20.71 -7.76 13.41
N ILE A 226 -19.48 -7.65 12.92
CA ILE A 226 -19.05 -8.15 11.61
C ILE A 226 -18.35 -9.48 11.83
N ASP A 227 -18.77 -10.50 11.10
CA ASP A 227 -18.13 -11.82 11.06
C ASP A 227 -17.57 -12.08 9.66
N LEU A 228 -16.27 -12.39 9.60
CA LEU A 228 -15.56 -12.69 8.35
C LEU A 228 -14.80 -14.02 8.44
N PRO A 229 -14.83 -14.84 7.37
CA PRO A 229 -13.95 -15.99 7.21
C PRO A 229 -12.57 -15.54 6.71
N THR A 230 -11.59 -15.40 7.60
CA THR A 230 -10.21 -14.98 7.28
C THR A 230 -9.26 -16.17 7.22
N LEU A 231 -8.03 -15.96 6.75
CA LEU A 231 -6.97 -16.98 6.77
C LEU A 231 -6.58 -17.44 8.19
N ASP A 232 -7.04 -16.74 9.22
CA ASP A 232 -6.80 -17.08 10.62
C ASP A 232 -8.09 -17.52 11.34
N GLY A 233 -9.06 -18.04 10.58
CA GLY A 233 -10.35 -18.52 11.09
C GLY A 233 -11.52 -17.56 10.82
N VAL A 234 -12.71 -17.98 11.23
CA VAL A 234 -13.87 -17.07 11.29
C VAL A 234 -13.66 -16.11 12.46
N ARG A 235 -13.61 -14.81 12.17
CA ARG A 235 -13.31 -13.77 13.15
C ARG A 235 -14.42 -12.75 13.26
N ARG A 236 -14.72 -12.39 14.50
CA ARG A 236 -15.38 -11.12 14.82
C ARG A 236 -14.39 -9.99 14.56
N ILE A 237 -14.77 -9.05 13.71
CA ILE A 237 -13.97 -7.87 13.42
C ILE A 237 -14.35 -6.73 14.35
N GLU A 238 -13.35 -6.12 14.98
CA GLU A 238 -13.53 -5.03 15.97
C GLU A 238 -12.88 -3.72 15.51
N GLN A 239 -12.27 -3.71 14.33
CA GLN A 239 -11.59 -2.56 13.73
C GLN A 239 -11.65 -2.65 12.21
N SER A 240 -11.75 -1.51 11.53
CA SER A 240 -11.69 -1.47 10.07
C SER A 240 -10.35 -2.03 9.55
N GLY A 241 -10.40 -2.80 8.47
CA GLY A 241 -9.20 -3.39 7.88
C GLY A 241 -9.48 -4.41 6.78
N TYR A 242 -8.44 -4.71 6.01
CA TYR A 242 -8.48 -5.76 5.00
C TYR A 242 -8.17 -7.14 5.59
N HIS A 243 -8.93 -8.13 5.13
CA HIS A 243 -8.79 -9.52 5.52
C HIS A 243 -8.86 -10.40 4.27
N PRO A 244 -7.79 -11.14 3.92
CA PRO A 244 -7.84 -12.10 2.83
C PRO A 244 -8.90 -13.16 3.12
N ALA A 245 -9.67 -13.49 2.08
CA ALA A 245 -10.87 -14.30 2.21
C ALA A 245 -10.51 -15.79 2.29
N SER A 246 -10.90 -16.49 3.36
CA SER A 246 -10.79 -17.95 3.39
C SER A 246 -12.03 -18.63 2.78
N ARG A 247 -13.18 -17.96 2.90
CA ARG A 247 -14.46 -18.33 2.29
C ARG A 247 -15.05 -17.11 1.61
N ASN A 248 -16.10 -17.31 0.83
CA ASN A 248 -16.66 -16.30 -0.07
C ASN A 248 -17.82 -15.49 0.55
N TRP A 249 -17.90 -15.35 1.87
CA TRP A 249 -19.00 -14.65 2.52
C TRP A 249 -18.54 -13.62 3.57
N ALA A 250 -19.39 -12.63 3.84
CA ALA A 250 -19.24 -11.66 4.90
C ALA A 250 -20.60 -11.39 5.56
N ALA A 251 -20.66 -11.22 6.87
CA ALA A 251 -21.92 -11.00 7.57
C ALA A 251 -21.83 -9.83 8.55
N LEU A 252 -22.89 -9.02 8.61
CA LEU A 252 -23.12 -8.04 9.67
C LEU A 252 -24.41 -8.43 10.40
N THR A 253 -24.31 -8.59 11.73
CA THR A 253 -25.37 -9.15 12.58
C THR A 253 -25.70 -8.20 13.72
N ASP A 254 -27.00 -7.95 13.92
CA ASP A 254 -27.56 -7.43 15.16
C ASP A 254 -27.90 -8.63 16.07
N PRO A 255 -27.16 -8.85 17.17
CA PRO A 255 -27.38 -9.99 18.05
C PRO A 255 -28.62 -9.86 18.96
N ILE A 256 -29.19 -8.67 19.10
CA ILE A 256 -30.38 -8.41 19.92
C ILE A 256 -31.62 -8.78 19.12
N GLU A 257 -31.78 -8.16 17.94
CA GLU A 257 -32.88 -8.48 17.01
C GLU A 257 -32.67 -9.84 16.32
N SER A 258 -31.45 -10.39 16.43
CA SER A 258 -31.02 -11.63 15.81
C SER A 258 -31.22 -11.60 14.29
N ILE A 259 -30.81 -10.50 13.66
CA ILE A 259 -30.89 -10.29 12.20
C ILE A 259 -29.47 -10.25 11.65
N SER A 260 -29.24 -11.01 10.57
CA SER A 260 -27.96 -10.98 9.85
C SER A 260 -28.20 -10.66 8.38
N VAL A 261 -27.42 -9.71 7.87
CA VAL A 261 -27.29 -9.47 6.44
C VAL A 261 -25.97 -10.08 5.99
N CYS A 262 -26.05 -11.03 5.06
CA CYS A 262 -24.89 -11.78 4.56
C CYS A 262 -24.68 -11.47 3.07
N GLY A 263 -23.46 -11.10 2.69
CA GLY A 263 -23.01 -11.11 1.30
C GLY A 263 -22.30 -12.41 0.98
N ILE A 264 -22.68 -13.07 -0.12
CA ILE A 264 -22.07 -14.33 -0.59
C ILE A 264 -21.61 -14.09 -2.03
N PHE A 265 -20.32 -14.24 -2.29
CA PHE A 265 -19.64 -13.77 -3.49
C PHE A 265 -19.05 -14.95 -4.28
N ASP A 266 -18.67 -14.78 -5.54
CA ASP A 266 -18.03 -15.87 -6.28
C ASP A 266 -16.72 -16.32 -5.59
N ALA A 267 -16.66 -17.58 -5.16
CA ALA A 267 -15.51 -18.12 -4.44
C ALA A 267 -14.23 -18.13 -5.28
N ASN A 268 -14.32 -18.22 -6.61
CA ASN A 268 -13.15 -18.19 -7.50
C ASN A 268 -12.63 -16.77 -7.74
N GLU A 269 -13.40 -15.75 -7.34
CA GLU A 269 -13.07 -14.35 -7.58
C GLU A 269 -12.85 -13.55 -6.30
N THR A 270 -13.25 -14.07 -5.14
CA THR A 270 -13.17 -13.35 -3.86
C THR A 270 -11.73 -13.34 -3.34
N HIS A 271 -11.07 -12.19 -3.40
CA HIS A 271 -9.68 -12.04 -2.95
C HIS A 271 -9.61 -11.68 -1.46
N ALA A 272 -10.31 -10.62 -1.05
CA ALA A 272 -10.28 -10.11 0.32
C ALA A 272 -11.57 -9.34 0.67
N PHE A 273 -11.81 -9.16 1.96
CA PHE A 273 -12.85 -8.29 2.49
C PHE A 273 -12.23 -7.09 3.19
N LEU A 274 -12.73 -5.89 2.92
CA LEU A 274 -12.58 -4.73 3.80
C LEU A 274 -13.76 -4.73 4.76
N ALA A 275 -13.49 -4.95 6.05
CA ALA A 275 -14.44 -4.64 7.10
C ALA A 275 -14.39 -3.15 7.40
N VAL A 276 -15.55 -2.50 7.51
CA VAL A 276 -15.67 -1.14 8.02
C VAL A 276 -16.33 -1.23 9.38
N TRP A 277 -15.60 -0.87 10.44
CA TRP A 277 -16.09 -0.86 11.81
C TRP A 277 -15.64 0.44 12.48
N GLU A 278 -16.45 1.49 12.36
CA GLU A 278 -16.16 2.81 12.91
C GLU A 278 -17.31 3.31 13.82
N PRO A 279 -17.40 2.78 15.07
CA PRO A 279 -18.53 3.10 15.95
C PRO A 279 -18.65 4.59 16.29
N ALA A 280 -17.53 5.30 16.38
CA ALA A 280 -17.51 6.74 16.63
C ALA A 280 -18.21 7.56 15.53
N ARG A 281 -18.25 7.03 14.31
CA ARG A 281 -18.90 7.64 13.14
C ARG A 281 -20.23 6.98 12.79
N LYS A 282 -20.63 5.95 13.55
CA LYS A 282 -21.79 5.09 13.29
C LYS A 282 -21.77 4.45 11.90
N LEU A 283 -20.57 4.08 11.43
CA LEU A 283 -20.38 3.43 10.13
C LEU A 283 -20.01 1.96 10.34
N ALA A 284 -20.75 1.09 9.67
CA ALA A 284 -20.46 -0.33 9.57
C ALA A 284 -20.81 -0.88 8.19
N GLY A 285 -20.09 -1.91 7.78
CA GLY A 285 -20.34 -2.61 6.54
C GLY A 285 -19.16 -3.45 6.11
N PHE A 286 -19.30 -4.06 4.94
CA PHE A 286 -18.23 -4.80 4.32
C PHE A 286 -18.12 -4.44 2.84
N GLN A 287 -16.90 -4.51 2.32
CA GLN A 287 -16.60 -4.42 0.91
C GLN A 287 -15.82 -5.66 0.51
N THR A 288 -16.20 -6.26 -0.62
CA THR A 288 -15.50 -7.39 -1.22
C THR A 288 -14.61 -6.88 -2.32
N ALA A 289 -13.32 -7.15 -2.21
CA ALA A 289 -12.35 -6.98 -3.28
C ALA A 289 -12.26 -8.29 -4.08
N PHE A 290 -12.52 -8.21 -5.37
CA PHE A 290 -12.33 -9.33 -6.29
C PHE A 290 -10.88 -9.37 -6.79
N VAL A 291 -10.46 -10.51 -7.35
CA VAL A 291 -9.10 -10.69 -7.90
C VAL A 291 -8.82 -9.62 -8.97
N PRO A 292 -7.83 -8.74 -8.76
CA PRO A 292 -7.39 -7.78 -9.77
C PRO A 292 -6.86 -8.47 -11.02
N ARG A 293 -7.09 -7.89 -12.21
CA ARG A 293 -6.70 -8.50 -13.49
C ARG A 293 -6.38 -7.49 -14.58
N LEU A 294 -5.60 -7.92 -15.56
CA LEU A 294 -5.47 -7.21 -16.83
C LEU A 294 -6.66 -7.53 -17.74
N MET A 295 -7.33 -6.51 -18.25
CA MET A 295 -8.38 -6.61 -19.26
C MET A 295 -7.90 -5.97 -20.56
N LYS A 296 -7.68 -6.77 -21.60
CA LYS A 296 -7.33 -6.30 -22.95
C LYS A 296 -8.59 -5.84 -23.69
N PRO A 297 -8.46 -5.05 -24.77
CA PRO A 297 -9.59 -4.74 -25.65
C PRO A 297 -10.32 -5.99 -26.11
N GLY A 298 -11.64 -6.03 -25.91
CA GLY A 298 -12.51 -7.17 -26.21
C GLY A 298 -12.68 -8.19 -25.06
N ASP A 299 -11.87 -8.12 -24.00
CA ASP A 299 -12.03 -9.01 -22.85
C ASP A 299 -13.33 -8.68 -22.10
N THR A 300 -13.96 -9.73 -21.56
CA THR A 300 -15.15 -9.64 -20.72
C THR A 300 -14.89 -10.37 -19.41
N TRP A 301 -15.29 -9.77 -18.30
CA TRP A 301 -15.31 -10.39 -16.98
C TRP A 301 -16.75 -10.41 -16.46
N GLU A 302 -17.15 -11.54 -15.89
CA GLU A 302 -18.47 -11.73 -15.31
C GLU A 302 -18.36 -12.37 -13.93
N THR A 303 -19.23 -11.96 -13.02
CA THR A 303 -19.37 -12.60 -11.71
C THR A 303 -20.82 -12.50 -11.23
N ALA A 304 -21.19 -13.33 -10.25
CA ALA A 304 -22.45 -13.25 -9.55
C ALA A 304 -22.24 -13.32 -8.05
N TYR A 305 -23.10 -12.63 -7.30
CA TYR A 305 -23.12 -12.68 -5.85
C TYR A 305 -24.53 -12.50 -5.32
N ARG A 306 -24.74 -12.83 -4.04
CA ARG A 306 -26.02 -12.81 -3.34
C ARG A 306 -25.94 -11.85 -2.16
N LEU A 307 -27.06 -11.17 -1.88
CA LEU A 307 -27.29 -10.53 -0.59
C LEU A 307 -28.48 -11.22 0.07
N ASN A 308 -28.23 -11.79 1.25
CA ASN A 308 -29.16 -12.59 2.01
C ASN A 308 -29.54 -11.85 3.29
N ILE A 309 -30.82 -11.93 3.68
CA ILE A 309 -31.27 -11.55 5.02
C ILE A 309 -31.83 -12.78 5.71
N VAL A 310 -31.29 -13.07 6.88
CA VAL A 310 -31.67 -14.21 7.72
C VAL A 310 -31.93 -13.73 9.15
N ARG A 311 -32.69 -14.53 9.91
CA ARG A 311 -33.04 -14.21 11.30
C ARG A 311 -32.81 -15.37 12.27
N GLY A 312 -32.78 -15.07 13.56
CA GLY A 312 -32.71 -16.02 14.66
C GLY A 312 -31.29 -16.44 15.06
N MET A 313 -30.26 -15.73 14.59
CA MET A 313 -28.85 -15.97 14.93
C MET A 313 -28.24 -14.72 15.58
N LYS A 314 -27.28 -14.93 16.46
CA LYS A 314 -26.53 -13.87 17.16
C LYS A 314 -25.18 -13.57 16.54
N HIS A 315 -24.69 -14.47 15.69
CA HIS A 315 -23.47 -14.34 14.89
C HIS A 315 -23.55 -15.28 13.70
N VAL A 316 -22.59 -15.19 12.79
CA VAL A 316 -22.53 -16.06 11.61
C VAL A 316 -21.17 -16.74 11.53
N ASP A 317 -21.16 -18.06 11.45
CA ASP A 317 -19.96 -18.86 11.21
C ASP A 317 -19.90 -19.43 9.78
N PHE A 318 -21.01 -19.40 9.06
CA PHE A 318 -21.08 -19.87 7.68
C PHE A 318 -22.25 -19.23 6.96
N ALA A 319 -22.07 -18.85 5.68
CA ALA A 319 -23.15 -18.44 4.81
C ALA A 319 -22.96 -18.96 3.39
N THR A 320 -24.08 -19.23 2.72
CA THR A 320 -24.20 -19.70 1.34
C THR A 320 -25.45 -19.08 0.71
N ASP A 321 -25.67 -19.30 -0.59
CA ASP A 321 -26.80 -18.75 -1.34
C ASP A 321 -28.16 -19.08 -0.72
N GLU A 322 -28.28 -20.24 -0.08
CA GLU A 322 -29.52 -20.80 0.47
C GLU A 322 -29.74 -20.55 1.96
N LEU A 323 -28.67 -20.35 2.74
CA LEU A 323 -28.74 -20.32 4.21
C LEU A 323 -27.53 -19.66 4.85
N ALA A 324 -27.64 -19.41 6.15
CA ALA A 324 -26.52 -19.14 7.03
C ALA A 324 -26.62 -19.97 8.30
N ALA A 325 -25.49 -20.14 8.99
CA ALA A 325 -25.38 -20.96 10.18
C ALA A 325 -24.50 -20.33 11.25
N GLN A 326 -24.82 -20.69 12.49
CA GLN A 326 -24.10 -20.32 13.70
C GLN A 326 -23.73 -21.59 14.48
N VAL A 327 -22.53 -21.62 15.02
CA VAL A 327 -21.97 -22.74 15.79
C VAL A 327 -21.61 -22.25 17.18
N ASP A 328 -22.33 -22.75 18.18
CA ASP A 328 -22.00 -22.50 19.59
C ASP A 328 -21.50 -23.80 20.23
N TYR A 329 -20.38 -23.71 20.93
CA TYR A 329 -19.84 -24.82 21.69
C TYR A 329 -19.70 -24.47 23.17
N LYS A 330 -20.15 -25.40 24.01
CA LYS A 330 -19.80 -25.49 25.43
C LYS A 330 -19.49 -26.95 25.77
N PRO A 331 -18.69 -27.23 26.81
CA PRO A 331 -18.40 -28.61 27.20
C PRO A 331 -19.68 -29.46 27.30
N GLY A 332 -19.73 -30.57 26.55
CA GLY A 332 -20.88 -31.48 26.49
C GLY A 332 -21.97 -31.14 25.48
N MET A 333 -21.90 -29.99 24.80
CA MET A 333 -22.92 -29.54 23.86
C MET A 333 -22.34 -28.71 22.71
N LEU A 334 -22.56 -29.18 21.50
CA LEU A 334 -22.36 -28.42 20.26
C LEU A 334 -23.73 -28.08 19.66
N GLU A 335 -23.97 -26.81 19.38
CA GLU A 335 -25.25 -26.31 18.87
C GLU A 335 -25.05 -25.69 17.50
N LEU A 336 -25.72 -26.26 16.50
CA LEU A 336 -25.75 -25.71 15.15
C LEU A 336 -27.10 -25.03 14.92
N PHE A 337 -27.09 -23.72 14.72
CA PHE A 337 -28.23 -22.94 14.30
C PHE A 337 -28.21 -22.79 12.77
N ILE A 338 -29.37 -22.92 12.13
CA ILE A 338 -29.52 -22.81 10.67
C ILE A 338 -30.69 -21.89 10.38
N SER A 339 -30.47 -20.90 9.52
CA SER A 339 -31.50 -19.98 9.03
C SER A 339 -31.44 -19.96 7.49
N ALA A 340 -32.55 -20.28 6.83
CA ALA A 340 -32.61 -20.40 5.37
C ALA A 340 -33.27 -19.17 4.74
N VAL A 341 -32.83 -18.79 3.54
CA VAL A 341 -33.48 -17.69 2.79
C VAL A 341 -34.70 -18.16 2.00
N LYS A 342 -34.99 -19.46 1.97
CA LYS A 342 -36.17 -20.02 1.29
C LYS A 342 -36.77 -21.19 2.06
N PRO A 343 -38.03 -21.55 1.80
CA PRO A 343 -38.62 -22.77 2.33
C PRO A 343 -37.86 -24.02 1.85
N LEU A 344 -37.47 -24.87 2.80
CA LEU A 344 -36.91 -26.20 2.57
C LEU A 344 -37.66 -27.19 3.45
N ALA A 345 -38.34 -28.15 2.82
CA ALA A 345 -39.11 -29.18 3.51
C ALA A 345 -38.34 -30.51 3.54
N ASP A 346 -38.63 -31.32 4.55
CA ASP A 346 -38.13 -32.69 4.70
C ASP A 346 -36.59 -32.78 4.66
N VAL A 347 -35.90 -31.84 5.31
CA VAL A 347 -34.43 -31.73 5.24
C VAL A 347 -33.78 -32.60 6.29
N TYR A 348 -32.84 -33.45 5.87
CA TYR A 348 -31.96 -34.23 6.74
C TYR A 348 -30.56 -33.61 6.78
N ILE A 349 -30.01 -33.37 7.97
CA ILE A 349 -28.63 -32.88 8.13
C ILE A 349 -27.69 -34.00 8.59
N HIS A 350 -26.63 -34.20 7.83
CA HIS A 350 -25.53 -35.10 8.16
C HIS A 350 -24.31 -34.27 8.53
N ALA A 351 -23.98 -34.20 9.82
CA ALA A 351 -22.89 -33.37 10.32
C ALA A 351 -21.73 -34.21 10.89
N SER A 352 -20.53 -33.65 10.87
CA SER A 352 -19.33 -34.22 11.48
C SER A 352 -18.44 -33.11 12.04
N VAL A 353 -17.78 -33.39 13.15
CA VAL A 353 -16.67 -32.56 13.65
C VAL A 353 -15.35 -33.21 13.25
N VAL A 354 -14.37 -32.42 12.83
CA VAL A 354 -13.02 -32.87 12.47
C VAL A 354 -11.99 -32.06 13.24
N ALA A 355 -11.02 -32.72 13.89
CA ALA A 355 -9.88 -32.06 14.52
C ALA A 355 -8.74 -31.88 13.51
N GLU A 356 -7.77 -31.02 13.81
CA GLU A 356 -6.61 -30.75 12.94
C GLU A 356 -5.79 -31.99 12.59
N ASN A 357 -5.74 -32.99 13.48
CA ASN A 357 -5.09 -34.28 13.21
C ASN A 357 -5.91 -35.22 12.31
N GLY A 358 -7.02 -34.75 11.74
CA GLY A 358 -7.92 -35.50 10.87
C GLY A 358 -8.92 -36.41 11.60
N ARG A 359 -8.89 -36.50 12.93
CA ARG A 359 -9.86 -37.31 13.69
C ARG A 359 -11.27 -36.76 13.48
N ARG A 360 -12.19 -37.63 13.07
CA ARG A 360 -13.58 -37.27 12.72
C ARG A 360 -14.59 -37.92 13.66
N TRP A 361 -15.57 -37.12 14.11
CA TRP A 361 -16.74 -37.56 14.87
C TRP A 361 -18.00 -37.33 14.06
N LYS A 362 -18.72 -38.40 13.70
CA LYS A 362 -20.03 -38.28 13.05
C LYS A 362 -21.10 -37.92 14.08
N LEU A 363 -21.91 -36.93 13.78
CA LEU A 363 -23.00 -36.48 14.66
C LEU A 363 -24.33 -37.16 14.28
N PRO A 364 -25.26 -37.37 15.23
CA PRO A 364 -26.57 -37.94 14.94
C PRO A 364 -27.36 -37.15 13.90
N VAL A 365 -27.94 -37.80 12.89
CA VAL A 365 -28.74 -37.13 11.87
C VAL A 365 -29.95 -36.43 12.50
N LYS A 366 -30.24 -35.20 12.07
CA LYS A 366 -31.46 -34.46 12.46
C LYS A 366 -32.32 -34.21 11.22
N LYS A 367 -33.62 -34.05 11.45
CA LYS A 367 -34.64 -33.78 10.43
C LYS A 367 -35.44 -32.54 10.82
N PHE A 368 -35.73 -31.67 9.86
CA PHE A 368 -36.53 -30.47 10.08
C PHE A 368 -37.14 -29.92 8.78
N ASP A 369 -38.15 -29.06 8.95
CA ASP A 369 -38.62 -28.14 7.92
C ASP A 369 -38.19 -26.72 8.32
N ILE A 370 -37.74 -25.92 7.36
CA ILE A 370 -37.28 -24.55 7.60
C ILE A 370 -37.85 -23.60 6.55
N ASP A 371 -38.11 -22.37 6.95
CA ASP A 371 -38.52 -21.26 6.09
C ASP A 371 -37.89 -19.95 6.60
N PRO A 372 -37.93 -18.85 5.84
CA PRO A 372 -37.25 -17.60 6.21
C PRO A 372 -37.70 -16.96 7.53
N ASN A 373 -38.85 -17.35 8.07
CA ASN A 373 -39.36 -16.86 9.35
C ASN A 373 -38.95 -17.73 10.55
N ARG A 374 -38.25 -18.85 10.33
CA ARG A 374 -37.89 -19.84 11.35
C ARG A 374 -36.39 -20.13 11.37
N VAL A 375 -35.82 -20.18 12.57
CA VAL A 375 -34.46 -20.70 12.80
C VAL A 375 -34.54 -22.11 13.36
N ILE A 376 -33.69 -23.00 12.88
CA ILE A 376 -33.56 -24.37 13.36
C ILE A 376 -32.36 -24.48 14.27
N ARG A 377 -32.55 -25.12 15.44
CA ARG A 377 -31.47 -25.46 16.38
C ARG A 377 -31.25 -26.97 16.39
N CYS A 378 -30.05 -27.39 16.03
CA CYS A 378 -29.61 -28.78 16.04
C CYS A 378 -28.62 -29.01 17.21
N PRO A 379 -29.08 -29.49 18.38
CA PRO A 379 -28.20 -29.81 19.49
C PRO A 379 -27.54 -31.18 19.31
N TYR A 380 -26.23 -31.23 19.57
CA TYR A 380 -25.40 -32.42 19.54
C TYR A 380 -24.66 -32.58 20.87
N THR A 381 -24.87 -33.71 21.55
CA THR A 381 -24.07 -34.08 22.71
C THR A 381 -22.67 -34.46 22.26
N TRP A 382 -21.72 -33.55 22.40
CA TRP A 382 -20.32 -33.73 22.01
C TRP A 382 -19.41 -32.89 22.91
N THR A 383 -18.24 -33.43 23.24
CA THR A 383 -17.21 -32.76 24.02
C THR A 383 -15.91 -32.82 23.24
N ALA A 384 -15.29 -31.66 23.05
CA ALA A 384 -13.97 -31.56 22.46
C ALA A 384 -12.94 -32.31 23.33
N PRO A 385 -12.08 -33.14 22.73
CA PRO A 385 -11.05 -33.88 23.48
C PRO A 385 -9.97 -32.98 24.08
N GLY A 386 -9.84 -31.74 23.61
CA GLY A 386 -8.90 -30.75 24.13
C GLY A 386 -9.08 -29.39 23.46
N ASP A 387 -8.26 -28.44 23.88
CA ASP A 387 -8.13 -27.12 23.29
C ASP A 387 -7.63 -27.23 21.83
N GLY A 388 -8.12 -26.36 20.94
CA GLY A 388 -7.71 -26.32 19.52
C GLY A 388 -8.82 -25.86 18.57
N MET A 389 -8.53 -25.96 17.27
CA MET A 389 -9.48 -25.68 16.21
C MET A 389 -10.18 -26.96 15.73
N TYR A 390 -11.46 -26.83 15.40
CA TYR A 390 -12.29 -27.93 14.92
C TYR A 390 -13.11 -27.48 13.71
N ASP A 391 -13.15 -28.32 12.68
CA ASP A 391 -14.01 -28.11 11.52
C ASP A 391 -15.38 -28.74 11.77
N LEU A 392 -16.44 -27.99 11.50
CA LEU A 392 -17.81 -28.50 11.39
C LEU A 392 -18.15 -28.65 9.91
N LEU A 393 -18.28 -29.90 9.48
CA LEU A 393 -18.68 -30.27 8.12
C LEU A 393 -20.10 -30.80 8.14
N ALA A 394 -21.02 -30.23 7.34
CA ALA A 394 -22.38 -30.74 7.25
C ALA A 394 -22.96 -30.69 5.84
N GLN A 395 -23.79 -31.69 5.53
CA GLN A 395 -24.49 -31.83 4.26
C GLN A 395 -25.99 -31.91 4.50
N LEU A 396 -26.76 -31.10 3.78
CA LEU A 396 -28.22 -31.13 3.80
C LEU A 396 -28.75 -32.04 2.69
N ARG A 397 -29.79 -32.82 2.99
CA ARG A 397 -30.42 -33.77 2.07
C ARG A 397 -31.94 -33.66 2.13
N PRO A 398 -32.58 -32.88 1.23
CA PRO A 398 -34.03 -32.87 1.10
C PRO A 398 -34.54 -34.27 0.75
N GLY A 399 -35.57 -34.74 1.46
CA GLY A 399 -36.11 -36.10 1.31
C GLY A 399 -35.15 -37.22 1.75
N GLY A 400 -34.02 -36.88 2.39
CA GLY A 400 -33.03 -37.84 2.89
C GLY A 400 -32.18 -38.55 1.84
N LYS A 401 -32.28 -38.16 0.56
CA LYS A 401 -31.60 -38.83 -0.56
C LYS A 401 -30.33 -38.08 -0.98
N ASP A 402 -30.49 -37.19 -1.94
CA ASP A 402 -29.40 -36.49 -2.61
C ASP A 402 -29.01 -35.23 -1.83
N PRO A 403 -27.71 -34.90 -1.77
CA PRO A 403 -27.24 -33.65 -1.22
C PRO A 403 -27.86 -32.44 -1.92
N LEU A 404 -28.32 -31.47 -1.14
CA LEU A 404 -28.53 -30.12 -1.64
C LEU A 404 -27.16 -29.49 -1.89
N ASP A 405 -26.89 -29.14 -3.13
CA ASP A 405 -25.67 -28.44 -3.55
C ASP A 405 -25.76 -26.97 -3.12
N LEU A 406 -25.08 -26.63 -2.02
CA LEU A 406 -25.10 -25.28 -1.47
C LEU A 406 -24.17 -24.34 -2.25
N GLY A 407 -24.68 -23.16 -2.60
CA GLY A 407 -23.87 -22.07 -3.14
C GLY A 407 -23.70 -22.08 -4.65
N ARG A 408 -24.61 -22.72 -5.38
CA ARG A 408 -24.46 -22.90 -6.84
C ARG A 408 -24.29 -21.60 -7.63
N ASP A 409 -24.88 -20.47 -7.19
CA ASP A 409 -24.70 -19.18 -7.86
C ASP A 409 -23.32 -18.56 -7.59
N THR A 410 -22.60 -19.03 -6.56
CA THR A 410 -21.37 -18.42 -6.02
C THR A 410 -20.17 -19.36 -5.97
N ASN A 411 -20.28 -20.54 -6.59
CA ASN A 411 -19.18 -21.46 -6.93
C ASN A 411 -18.29 -21.95 -5.76
N PRO A 412 -18.81 -22.30 -4.56
CA PRO A 412 -17.98 -22.93 -3.54
C PRO A 412 -17.52 -24.33 -4.00
N PRO A 413 -16.38 -24.84 -3.52
CA PRO A 413 -15.78 -26.06 -4.05
C PRO A 413 -16.46 -27.36 -3.61
N HIS A 414 -17.30 -27.36 -2.55
CA HIS A 414 -17.73 -28.59 -1.87
C HIS A 414 -19.25 -28.73 -1.61
N GLY A 415 -20.06 -27.72 -1.96
CA GLY A 415 -21.54 -27.82 -1.94
C GLY A 415 -22.18 -28.11 -0.57
N GLY A 416 -21.49 -27.83 0.55
CA GLY A 416 -21.92 -28.14 1.91
C GLY A 416 -21.50 -27.08 2.93
N ILE A 417 -21.96 -27.22 4.18
CA ILE A 417 -21.50 -26.38 5.29
C ILE A 417 -20.09 -26.82 5.65
N ASP A 418 -19.16 -25.87 5.60
CA ASP A 418 -17.77 -26.04 5.99
C ASP A 418 -17.29 -24.78 6.70
N THR A 419 -17.22 -24.87 8.03
CA THR A 419 -16.75 -23.81 8.90
C THR A 419 -15.88 -24.36 10.00
N ARG A 420 -15.16 -23.47 10.69
CA ARG A 420 -14.19 -23.80 11.72
C ARG A 420 -14.50 -23.01 12.98
N PHE A 421 -14.53 -23.68 14.12
CA PHE A 421 -14.75 -23.07 15.44
C PHE A 421 -13.60 -23.41 16.39
N LYS A 422 -13.41 -22.56 17.39
CA LYS A 422 -12.33 -22.66 18.37
C LYS A 422 -12.82 -23.19 19.71
N VAL A 423 -12.05 -24.07 20.34
CA VAL A 423 -12.24 -24.51 21.71
C VAL A 423 -11.01 -24.17 22.55
N GLY A 424 -11.21 -23.45 23.66
CA GLY A 424 -10.13 -23.11 24.59
C GLY A 424 -9.01 -22.27 23.95
N LYS A 425 -7.75 -22.58 24.27
CA LYS A 425 -6.56 -21.92 23.72
C LYS A 425 -6.13 -22.54 22.39
N GLY A 426 -5.42 -21.78 21.59
CA GLY A 426 -4.92 -22.24 20.29
C GLY A 426 -5.09 -21.18 19.22
N GLU A 427 -4.14 -21.14 18.31
CA GLU A 427 -4.23 -20.38 17.07
C GLU A 427 -4.27 -21.41 15.95
N GLY A 428 -5.10 -21.18 14.95
CA GLY A 428 -5.12 -22.04 13.79
C GLY A 428 -5.48 -21.25 12.54
N ARG A 429 -4.90 -21.70 11.43
CA ARG A 429 -5.16 -21.12 10.12
C ARG A 429 -6.46 -21.67 9.57
N MET A 430 -7.06 -21.00 8.61
CA MET A 430 -8.19 -21.51 7.85
C MET A 430 -7.84 -21.35 6.38
N GLU A 431 -7.37 -22.45 5.79
CA GLU A 431 -6.93 -22.45 4.40
C GLU A 431 -8.07 -22.02 3.47
N PRO A 432 -7.76 -21.21 2.44
CA PRO A 432 -8.78 -20.70 1.54
C PRO A 432 -9.39 -21.83 0.70
N TRP A 433 -10.67 -21.68 0.34
CA TRP A 433 -11.38 -22.63 -0.52
C TRP A 433 -10.82 -22.72 -1.94
N THR A 434 -10.30 -21.60 -2.43
CA THR A 434 -9.82 -21.42 -3.80
C THR A 434 -8.48 -20.68 -3.76
N ASP A 435 -7.81 -20.60 -4.91
CA ASP A 435 -6.58 -19.84 -5.04
C ASP A 435 -6.82 -18.31 -5.16
N ALA A 436 -8.07 -17.83 -5.15
CA ALA A 436 -8.39 -16.40 -5.37
C ALA A 436 -7.65 -15.43 -4.41
N PRO A 437 -7.51 -15.71 -3.10
CA PRO A 437 -6.73 -14.86 -2.19
C PRO A 437 -5.22 -14.85 -2.51
N LEU A 438 -4.74 -15.86 -3.21
CA LEU A 438 -3.33 -16.07 -3.58
C LEU A 438 -3.07 -15.82 -5.08
N ALA A 439 -4.10 -15.46 -5.85
CA ALA A 439 -4.04 -15.41 -7.31
C ALA A 439 -3.04 -14.39 -7.87
N ILE A 440 -2.72 -13.38 -7.08
CA ILE A 440 -1.74 -12.33 -7.40
C ILE A 440 -0.47 -12.45 -6.54
N GLU A 441 -0.27 -13.57 -5.86
CA GLU A 441 0.95 -13.81 -5.09
C GLU A 441 2.16 -13.89 -6.01
N ARG A 442 3.24 -13.24 -5.58
CA ARG A 442 4.48 -13.17 -6.32
C ARG A 442 5.08 -14.59 -6.45
N GLY A 443 5.13 -15.10 -7.67
CA GLY A 443 5.87 -16.31 -7.99
C GLY A 443 7.40 -16.12 -7.98
N PRO A 444 8.18 -17.21 -8.01
CA PRO A 444 9.62 -17.14 -8.17
C PRO A 444 9.99 -16.44 -9.49
N ARG A 445 11.02 -15.60 -9.46
CA ARG A 445 11.58 -15.00 -10.68
C ARG A 445 13.05 -15.36 -10.85
N THR A 446 13.47 -15.46 -12.10
CA THR A 446 14.88 -15.67 -12.45
C THR A 446 15.61 -14.33 -12.53
N ILE A 447 16.73 -14.21 -11.83
CA ILE A 447 17.58 -13.00 -11.85
C ILE A 447 19.00 -13.34 -12.30
N LYS A 448 19.50 -12.66 -13.33
CA LYS A 448 20.90 -12.85 -13.77
C LYS A 448 21.84 -12.06 -12.85
N ARG A 449 22.89 -12.72 -12.35
CA ARG A 449 23.85 -12.14 -11.39
C ARG A 449 25.28 -12.57 -11.68
N THR A 450 26.22 -11.69 -11.35
CA THR A 450 27.63 -12.05 -11.17
C THR A 450 27.75 -12.65 -9.77
N PHE A 451 28.21 -13.91 -9.67
CA PHE A 451 28.41 -14.53 -8.36
C PHE A 451 29.74 -14.06 -7.75
N ALA A 452 29.85 -14.06 -6.43
CA ALA A 452 31.10 -13.72 -5.76
C ALA A 452 32.13 -14.85 -5.89
N PHE A 453 31.68 -16.11 -5.82
CA PHE A 453 32.53 -17.29 -5.80
C PHE A 453 31.92 -18.43 -6.63
N PRO A 454 32.75 -19.35 -7.16
CA PRO A 454 32.26 -20.62 -7.68
C PRO A 454 31.76 -21.52 -6.54
N GLY A 455 30.81 -22.40 -6.85
CA GLY A 455 30.25 -23.37 -5.89
C GLY A 455 28.73 -23.50 -6.03
N ASP A 456 28.16 -24.43 -5.27
CA ASP A 456 26.73 -24.75 -5.33
C ASP A 456 25.86 -23.71 -4.59
N THR A 457 26.41 -23.05 -3.57
CA THR A 457 25.77 -21.91 -2.91
C THR A 457 25.99 -20.66 -3.75
N ALA A 458 24.90 -20.11 -4.29
CA ALA A 458 24.95 -18.83 -4.98
C ALA A 458 25.13 -17.72 -3.95
N VAL A 459 26.17 -16.91 -4.13
CA VAL A 459 26.46 -15.74 -3.30
C VAL A 459 26.79 -14.57 -4.22
N TRP A 460 26.22 -13.39 -4.00
CA TRP A 460 26.51 -12.21 -4.80
C TRP A 460 26.31 -10.91 -4.01
N VAL A 461 26.89 -9.83 -4.52
CA VAL A 461 26.68 -8.47 -4.03
C VAL A 461 25.56 -7.83 -4.85
N ALA A 462 24.58 -7.23 -4.18
CA ALA A 462 23.45 -6.55 -4.82
C ALA A 462 23.36 -5.07 -4.40
N SER A 463 22.81 -4.25 -5.31
CA SER A 463 22.50 -2.84 -5.02
C SER A 463 21.45 -2.75 -3.90
N PRO A 464 21.51 -1.72 -3.03
CA PRO A 464 20.47 -1.47 -2.03
C PRO A 464 19.11 -1.13 -2.67
N LEU A 465 19.09 -0.72 -3.94
CA LEU A 465 17.86 -0.39 -4.68
C LEU A 465 17.07 -1.63 -5.13
N GLU A 466 17.67 -2.82 -5.00
CA GLU A 466 17.03 -4.09 -5.36
C GLU A 466 16.40 -4.76 -4.14
N LYS A 467 15.07 -4.92 -4.15
CA LYS A 467 14.36 -5.79 -3.21
C LYS A 467 14.56 -7.25 -3.60
N ILE A 468 15.26 -7.99 -2.73
CA ILE A 468 15.59 -9.41 -2.91
C ILE A 468 14.53 -10.28 -2.23
N PHE A 469 13.80 -11.05 -3.02
CA PHE A 469 12.74 -11.93 -2.51
C PHE A 469 13.32 -13.29 -2.17
N ARG A 470 12.73 -13.97 -1.18
CA ARG A 470 13.21 -15.29 -0.74
C ARG A 470 13.11 -16.34 -1.85
N GLU A 471 12.14 -16.18 -2.73
CA GLU A 471 11.81 -17.04 -3.86
C GLU A 471 12.60 -16.71 -5.13
N ASP A 472 13.42 -15.65 -5.13
CA ASP A 472 14.26 -15.31 -6.28
C ASP A 472 15.24 -16.46 -6.63
N ILE A 473 15.39 -16.74 -7.92
CA ILE A 473 16.28 -17.78 -8.46
C ILE A 473 17.43 -17.10 -9.21
N PRO A 474 18.64 -17.06 -8.65
CA PRO A 474 19.79 -16.44 -9.30
C PRO A 474 20.40 -17.36 -10.35
N GLU A 475 20.69 -16.80 -11.52
CA GLU A 475 21.46 -17.44 -12.59
C GLU A 475 22.81 -16.74 -12.76
N SER A 476 23.89 -17.52 -12.79
CA SER A 476 25.22 -16.98 -13.04
C SER A 476 25.33 -16.44 -14.46
N ASN A 477 25.97 -15.27 -14.60
CA ASN A 477 26.39 -14.75 -15.91
C ASN A 477 27.73 -15.35 -16.41
N GLY A 478 28.32 -16.31 -15.70
CA GLY A 478 29.58 -16.96 -16.05
C GLY A 478 30.83 -16.26 -15.53
N ALA A 479 30.70 -15.07 -14.92
CA ALA A 479 31.79 -14.37 -14.26
C ALA A 479 31.65 -14.44 -12.73
N TYR A 480 32.80 -14.31 -12.05
CA TYR A 480 32.88 -14.22 -10.60
C TYR A 480 33.55 -12.91 -10.18
N ASP A 481 32.92 -12.18 -9.25
CA ASP A 481 33.45 -10.94 -8.71
C ASP A 481 33.09 -10.81 -7.22
N PRO A 482 34.04 -11.11 -6.30
CA PRO A 482 33.81 -10.96 -4.87
C PRO A 482 34.06 -9.53 -4.38
N VAL A 483 34.49 -8.60 -5.24
CA VAL A 483 34.91 -7.27 -4.83
C VAL A 483 33.70 -6.36 -4.65
N ILE A 484 33.53 -5.85 -3.44
CA ILE A 484 32.54 -4.83 -3.10
C ILE A 484 33.12 -3.47 -3.46
N ARG A 485 32.38 -2.68 -4.23
CA ARG A 485 32.80 -1.33 -4.64
C ARG A 485 31.78 -0.31 -4.17
N VAL A 486 32.23 0.65 -3.35
CA VAL A 486 31.40 1.70 -2.79
C VAL A 486 32.09 3.05 -2.98
N ALA A 487 31.34 4.09 -3.33
CA ALA A 487 31.88 5.44 -3.49
C ALA A 487 30.97 6.47 -2.81
N LEU A 488 31.55 7.28 -1.93
CA LEU A 488 30.84 8.20 -1.06
C LEU A 488 31.69 9.43 -0.71
N ALA A 489 31.04 10.52 -0.34
CA ALA A 489 31.66 11.74 0.17
C ALA A 489 31.87 11.65 1.68
N ARG A 490 32.61 12.60 2.24
CA ARG A 490 32.70 12.69 3.70
C ARG A 490 31.34 13.09 4.29
N ASN A 491 31.07 12.60 5.49
CA ASN A 491 29.78 12.62 6.20
C ASN A 491 28.65 11.80 5.54
N GLU A 492 28.93 11.00 4.52
CA GLU A 492 27.90 10.20 3.85
C GLU A 492 27.86 8.76 4.32
N ARG A 493 26.71 8.10 4.09
CA ARG A 493 26.56 6.65 4.22
C ARG A 493 26.20 6.04 2.86
N GLU A 494 26.74 4.87 2.59
CA GLU A 494 26.34 4.07 1.42
C GLU A 494 26.08 2.63 1.83
N SER A 495 25.09 2.02 1.19
CA SER A 495 24.58 0.70 1.53
C SER A 495 24.76 -0.30 0.39
N PHE A 496 24.87 -1.59 0.71
CA PHE A 496 24.84 -2.70 -0.24
C PHE A 496 24.32 -3.97 0.45
N GLN A 497 24.04 -5.00 -0.33
CA GLN A 497 23.59 -6.29 0.18
C GLN A 497 24.55 -7.40 -0.22
N ILE A 498 24.84 -8.33 0.70
CA ILE A 498 25.39 -9.65 0.35
C ILE A 498 24.25 -10.65 0.44
N VAL A 499 23.96 -11.32 -0.67
CA VAL A 499 22.86 -12.28 -0.76
C VAL A 499 23.40 -13.70 -0.82
N ILE A 500 22.82 -14.57 -0.01
CA ILE A 500 23.19 -15.99 0.07
C ILE A 500 21.98 -16.83 -0.32
N ARG A 501 22.17 -17.78 -1.22
CA ARG A 501 21.17 -18.78 -1.58
C ARG A 501 21.81 -20.17 -1.69
N PRO A 502 21.66 -21.00 -0.67
CA PRO A 502 22.11 -22.39 -0.71
C PRO A 502 21.25 -23.24 -1.66
N PRO A 503 21.75 -24.42 -2.11
CA PRO A 503 20.96 -25.41 -2.83
C PRO A 503 19.71 -25.82 -2.04
N LYS A 504 18.64 -26.24 -2.75
CA LYS A 504 17.34 -26.54 -2.14
C LYS A 504 17.40 -27.52 -0.96
N ASP A 505 18.28 -28.51 -1.06
CA ASP A 505 18.36 -29.62 -0.09
C ASP A 505 19.44 -29.41 0.98
N HIS A 506 20.02 -28.20 1.08
CA HIS A 506 21.14 -27.91 1.98
C HIS A 506 20.94 -26.57 2.69
N ASP A 507 20.81 -26.60 4.01
CA ASP A 507 20.86 -25.40 4.84
C ASP A 507 22.32 -25.01 5.14
N LEU A 508 22.61 -23.71 5.21
CA LEU A 508 23.86 -23.21 5.77
C LEU A 508 23.60 -22.66 7.17
N HIS A 509 24.13 -23.36 8.18
CA HIS A 509 23.97 -22.97 9.58
C HIS A 509 25.06 -21.99 10.02
N SER A 510 24.75 -21.20 11.05
CA SER A 510 25.70 -20.29 11.71
C SER A 510 26.40 -19.33 10.74
N VAL A 511 25.68 -18.84 9.74
CA VAL A 511 26.19 -17.82 8.83
C VAL A 511 26.46 -16.55 9.64
N ALA A 512 27.70 -16.10 9.61
CA ALA A 512 28.19 -14.94 10.36
C ALA A 512 29.12 -14.10 9.50
N PHE A 513 29.15 -12.79 9.76
CA PHE A 513 30.04 -11.86 9.08
C PHE A 513 31.02 -11.22 10.08
N ARG A 514 32.30 -11.17 9.70
CA ARG A 514 33.36 -10.44 10.40
C ARG A 514 33.79 -9.27 9.55
N ILE A 515 33.69 -8.07 10.12
CA ILE A 515 34.00 -6.84 9.40
C ILE A 515 35.44 -6.44 9.68
N GLY A 516 36.23 -6.24 8.63
CA GLY A 516 37.59 -5.74 8.71
C GLY A 516 37.66 -4.22 8.83
N ARG A 517 38.85 -3.74 9.22
CA ARG A 517 39.20 -2.32 9.14
C ARG A 517 39.35 -1.89 7.68
N LEU A 518 39.04 -0.64 7.39
CA LEU A 518 39.32 -0.01 6.11
C LEU A 518 40.60 0.81 6.22
N VAL A 519 41.56 0.60 5.32
CA VAL A 519 42.87 1.27 5.33
C VAL A 519 43.02 2.10 4.06
N HIS A 520 43.27 3.40 4.23
CA HIS A 520 43.55 4.30 3.12
C HIS A 520 44.86 3.90 2.44
N ARG A 521 44.83 3.73 1.12
CA ARG A 521 45.95 3.18 0.34
C ARG A 521 47.21 4.04 0.43
N ASP A 522 47.06 5.37 0.45
CA ASP A 522 48.20 6.28 0.32
C ASP A 522 48.64 6.88 1.68
N SER A 523 47.69 7.22 2.55
CA SER A 523 48.00 7.84 3.86
C SER A 523 48.12 6.82 5.00
N GLY A 524 47.63 5.59 4.80
CA GLY A 524 47.55 4.58 5.86
C GLY A 524 46.50 4.88 6.93
N GLN A 525 45.65 5.91 6.76
CA GLN A 525 44.57 6.21 7.70
C GLN A 525 43.64 4.99 7.84
N VAL A 526 43.29 4.65 9.08
CA VAL A 526 42.46 3.50 9.39
C VAL A 526 41.08 3.96 9.86
N LEU A 527 40.03 3.48 9.19
CA LEU A 527 38.66 3.56 9.68
C LEU A 527 38.30 2.23 10.35
N GLY A 528 37.92 2.30 11.63
CA GLY A 528 37.60 1.14 12.47
C GLY A 528 36.24 0.54 12.17
N GLU A 529 35.86 -0.49 12.94
CA GLU A 529 34.59 -1.20 12.76
C GLU A 529 33.34 -0.33 13.02
N ASN A 530 33.49 0.77 13.77
CA ASN A 530 32.41 1.69 14.14
C ASN A 530 31.83 2.48 12.95
N VAL A 531 32.44 2.44 11.77
CA VAL A 531 31.86 3.03 10.56
C VAL A 531 30.86 2.12 9.87
N TRP A 532 30.68 0.89 10.36
CA TRP A 532 29.82 -0.11 9.77
C TRP A 532 28.52 -0.30 10.54
N ARG A 533 27.45 -0.54 9.79
CA ARG A 533 26.22 -1.16 10.29
C ARG A 533 25.96 -2.41 9.47
N VAL A 534 25.61 -3.50 10.16
CA VAL A 534 25.23 -4.77 9.54
C VAL A 534 23.85 -5.14 10.08
N MET A 535 22.94 -5.53 9.20
CA MET A 535 21.54 -5.76 9.54
C MET A 535 20.99 -7.00 8.82
N ASN A 536 20.17 -7.80 9.50
CA ASN A 536 19.39 -8.86 8.84
C ASN A 536 18.16 -8.24 8.17
N VAL A 537 17.91 -8.62 6.92
CA VAL A 537 16.70 -8.20 6.21
C VAL A 537 15.52 -9.08 6.62
N GLY A 538 14.52 -8.45 7.23
CA GLY A 538 13.23 -9.05 7.55
C GLY A 538 12.23 -8.91 6.42
N TYR A 539 11.13 -9.66 6.53
CA TYR A 539 10.08 -9.72 5.52
C TYR A 539 8.71 -9.48 6.17
N VAL A 540 7.83 -8.79 5.44
CA VAL A 540 6.47 -8.47 5.87
C VAL A 540 5.48 -8.99 4.83
N PRO A 541 4.40 -9.66 5.25
CA PRO A 541 3.37 -10.14 4.32
C PRO A 541 2.55 -8.97 3.78
N VAL A 542 2.61 -8.74 2.47
CA VAL A 542 1.66 -7.89 1.75
C VAL A 542 0.55 -8.79 1.23
N ARG A 543 -0.64 -8.67 1.83
CA ARG A 543 -1.80 -9.51 1.51
C ARG A 543 -2.79 -8.86 0.56
N VAL A 544 -2.87 -7.54 0.59
CA VAL A 544 -3.55 -6.71 -0.41
C VAL A 544 -2.52 -5.70 -0.91
N PRO A 545 -2.24 -5.63 -2.22
CA PRO A 545 -1.21 -4.74 -2.74
C PRO A 545 -1.68 -3.29 -2.70
N SER A 546 -0.73 -2.37 -2.63
CA SER A 546 -0.99 -0.94 -2.58
C SER A 546 -1.74 -0.49 -3.83
N HIS A 547 -2.86 0.21 -3.64
CA HIS A 547 -3.84 0.58 -4.66
C HIS A 547 -4.41 -0.60 -5.47
N TYR A 548 -4.33 -1.82 -4.95
CA TYR A 548 -4.61 -3.07 -5.68
C TYR A 548 -3.66 -3.32 -6.86
N GLU A 549 -2.49 -2.68 -6.89
CA GLU A 549 -1.55 -2.73 -8.02
C GLU A 549 -0.25 -3.47 -7.68
N GLY A 550 0.02 -4.55 -8.41
CA GLY A 550 1.21 -5.38 -8.23
C GLY A 550 0.92 -6.65 -7.42
N PRO A 551 1.96 -7.45 -7.14
CA PRO A 551 1.78 -8.76 -6.52
C PRO A 551 1.78 -8.72 -4.99
N THR A 552 1.08 -9.66 -4.38
CA THR A 552 1.14 -9.97 -2.94
C THR A 552 2.34 -10.86 -2.62
N GLY A 553 2.62 -11.09 -1.34
CA GLY A 553 3.69 -12.01 -0.88
C GLY A 553 4.55 -11.44 0.25
N GLU A 554 5.69 -12.07 0.51
CA GLU A 554 6.64 -11.65 1.54
C GLU A 554 7.62 -10.61 1.00
N TRP A 555 7.46 -9.34 1.43
CA TRP A 555 8.28 -8.22 0.96
C TRP A 555 9.43 -7.90 1.92
N PRO A 556 10.68 -7.77 1.44
CA PRO A 556 11.79 -7.35 2.28
C PRO A 556 11.65 -5.87 2.63
N ASP A 557 11.68 -5.53 3.92
CA ASP A 557 11.62 -4.13 4.36
C ASP A 557 12.31 -3.85 5.70
N PRO A 558 11.92 -4.46 6.85
CA PRO A 558 12.57 -4.17 8.13
C PRO A 558 14.03 -4.64 8.16
N LEU A 559 14.91 -3.85 8.77
CA LEU A 559 16.35 -4.09 8.90
C LEU A 559 16.71 -4.29 10.37
N PHE A 560 16.70 -5.54 10.81
CA PHE A 560 16.99 -5.90 12.20
C PHE A 560 18.49 -5.80 12.51
N PRO A 561 18.88 -5.47 13.75
CA PRO A 561 20.27 -5.63 14.20
C PRO A 561 20.80 -7.02 13.84
N PHE A 562 22.01 -7.09 13.30
CA PHE A 562 22.55 -8.35 12.82
C PHE A 562 22.75 -9.37 13.94
N GLU A 563 22.21 -10.56 13.73
CA GLU A 563 22.48 -11.79 14.46
C GLU A 563 22.85 -12.91 13.46
N PRO A 564 23.77 -13.83 13.82
CA PRO A 564 24.04 -15.01 13.02
C PRO A 564 22.78 -15.85 12.79
N PHE A 565 22.66 -16.44 11.60
CA PHE A 565 21.42 -17.09 11.18
C PHE A 565 21.67 -18.39 10.40
N THR A 566 20.58 -19.12 10.12
CA THR A 566 20.59 -20.23 9.16
C THR A 566 20.04 -19.74 7.83
N ALA A 567 20.83 -19.81 6.76
CA ALA A 567 20.33 -19.59 5.41
C ALA A 567 19.65 -20.89 4.94
N SER A 568 18.34 -20.86 4.76
CA SER A 568 17.58 -22.04 4.35
C SER A 568 17.82 -22.41 2.89
N GLY A 569 17.92 -23.71 2.63
CA GLY A 569 18.07 -24.29 1.30
C GLY A 569 17.02 -23.78 0.32
N GLY A 570 17.46 -23.33 -0.85
CA GLY A 570 16.56 -22.86 -1.89
C GLY A 570 15.81 -21.58 -1.53
N ARG A 571 16.30 -20.77 -0.57
CA ARG A 571 15.79 -19.43 -0.26
C ARG A 571 16.91 -18.40 -0.29
N CYS A 572 16.64 -17.22 -0.84
CA CYS A 572 17.56 -16.08 -0.74
C CYS A 572 17.51 -15.50 0.67
N THR A 573 18.67 -15.25 1.25
CA THR A 573 18.81 -14.56 2.53
C THR A 573 19.80 -13.40 2.37
N PRO A 574 19.30 -12.16 2.19
CA PRO A 574 20.14 -10.98 2.09
C PRO A 574 20.56 -10.46 3.47
N VAL A 575 21.79 -9.96 3.55
CA VAL A 575 22.31 -9.20 4.68
C VAL A 575 22.66 -7.79 4.19
N TRP A 576 22.16 -6.79 4.90
CA TRP A 576 22.32 -5.39 4.56
C TRP A 576 23.53 -4.80 5.28
N PHE A 577 24.37 -4.10 4.53
CA PHE A 577 25.56 -3.42 5.03
C PHE A 577 25.46 -1.94 4.72
N THR A 578 25.83 -1.10 5.68
CA THR A 578 25.96 0.35 5.50
C THR A 578 27.35 0.76 6.00
N VAL A 579 28.10 1.52 5.19
CA VAL A 579 29.39 2.09 5.55
C VAL A 579 29.30 3.61 5.62
N TYR A 580 29.93 4.22 6.62
CA TYR A 580 29.97 5.67 6.83
C TYR A 580 31.37 6.24 6.58
N ALA A 581 31.48 7.35 5.87
CA ALA A 581 32.74 8.10 5.74
C ALA A 581 32.74 9.30 6.70
N PRO A 582 33.56 9.34 7.77
CA PRO A 582 33.62 10.50 8.66
C PRO A 582 34.14 11.77 7.97
N SER A 583 33.78 12.97 8.48
CA SER A 583 34.31 14.27 8.01
C SER A 583 35.84 14.39 7.99
N LYS A 584 36.54 13.58 8.78
CA LYS A 584 38.02 13.59 8.85
C LYS A 584 38.66 12.47 8.01
N ALA A 585 37.87 11.71 7.26
CA ALA A 585 38.40 10.68 6.39
C ALA A 585 39.27 11.31 5.29
N ASP A 586 40.47 10.80 5.08
CA ASP A 586 41.28 11.21 3.93
C ASP A 586 40.54 10.85 2.63
N ALA A 587 40.60 11.71 1.62
CA ALA A 587 40.00 11.40 0.32
C ALA A 587 40.91 10.46 -0.47
N GLY A 588 40.32 9.50 -1.18
CA GLY A 588 41.02 8.47 -1.93
C GLY A 588 40.46 7.08 -1.68
N LEU A 589 41.25 6.06 -2.01
CA LEU A 589 40.82 4.66 -1.95
C LEU A 589 41.17 4.04 -0.59
N TYR A 590 40.17 3.48 0.07
CA TYR A 590 40.33 2.58 1.21
C TYR A 590 40.12 1.15 0.75
N THR A 591 40.96 0.26 1.26
CA THR A 591 40.83 -1.18 1.05
C THR A 591 40.61 -1.90 2.38
N GLY A 592 39.79 -2.95 2.36
CA GLY A 592 39.58 -3.83 3.50
C GLY A 592 38.97 -5.15 3.07
N GLN A 593 38.42 -5.89 4.02
CA GLN A 593 37.75 -7.16 3.76
C GLN A 593 36.57 -7.40 4.69
N ILE A 594 35.54 -8.05 4.17
CA ILE A 594 34.44 -8.63 4.95
C ILE A 594 34.55 -10.13 4.81
N ALA A 595 34.67 -10.85 5.93
CA ALA A 595 34.74 -12.29 5.92
C ALA A 595 33.39 -12.90 6.31
N MET A 596 32.97 -13.93 5.61
CA MET A 596 31.73 -14.66 5.83
C MET A 596 32.04 -16.12 6.18
N ALA A 597 31.55 -16.57 7.33
CA ALA A 597 31.61 -17.96 7.75
C ALA A 597 30.32 -18.71 7.38
N GLY A 598 30.39 -20.03 7.28
CA GLY A 598 29.22 -20.92 7.15
C GLY A 598 29.06 -21.63 5.80
N ILE A 599 29.93 -21.40 4.82
CA ILE A 599 29.93 -22.18 3.56
C ILE A 599 30.86 -23.38 3.72
N GLY A 600 30.30 -24.59 3.90
CA GLY A 600 31.08 -25.83 3.94
C GLY A 600 32.20 -25.85 4.99
N ASN A 601 32.02 -25.17 6.12
CA ASN A 601 33.02 -24.92 7.17
C ASN A 601 34.25 -24.08 6.74
N ALA A 602 34.21 -23.42 5.59
CA ALA A 602 35.21 -22.47 5.13
C ALA A 602 34.76 -21.03 5.33
N GLU A 603 35.73 -20.14 5.56
CA GLU A 603 35.54 -18.69 5.56
C GLU A 603 35.82 -18.16 4.15
N VAL A 604 34.87 -17.43 3.57
CA VAL A 604 35.05 -16.72 2.29
C VAL A 604 35.21 -15.24 2.54
N SER A 605 36.06 -14.57 1.75
CA SER A 605 36.40 -13.15 1.95
C SER A 605 35.95 -12.32 0.77
N PHE A 606 35.28 -11.20 1.07
CA PHE A 606 34.90 -10.16 0.13
C PHE A 606 35.85 -8.98 0.29
N PRO A 607 36.78 -8.74 -0.65
CA PRO A 607 37.55 -7.51 -0.68
C PRO A 607 36.60 -6.32 -0.85
N ILE A 608 36.87 -5.21 -0.16
CA ILE A 608 36.14 -3.96 -0.38
C ILE A 608 37.08 -2.86 -0.85
N GLU A 609 36.63 -2.15 -1.87
CA GLU A 609 37.19 -0.91 -2.41
C GLU A 609 36.21 0.23 -2.11
N MET A 610 36.56 1.08 -1.14
CA MET A 610 35.75 2.25 -0.76
C MET A 610 36.45 3.53 -1.21
N THR A 611 35.84 4.25 -2.15
CA THR A 611 36.35 5.56 -2.61
C THR A 611 35.70 6.68 -1.82
N VAL A 612 36.52 7.47 -1.11
CA VAL A 612 36.08 8.70 -0.43
C VAL A 612 36.37 9.89 -1.33
N TYR A 613 35.33 10.59 -1.78
CA TYR A 613 35.47 11.80 -2.60
C TYR A 613 36.02 12.98 -1.79
N ASP A 614 36.75 13.89 -2.46
CA ASP A 614 37.35 15.07 -1.82
C ASP A 614 36.37 16.24 -1.66
N PHE A 615 35.27 15.97 -0.97
CA PHE A 615 34.35 16.97 -0.46
C PHE A 615 33.48 16.37 0.66
N ASP A 616 32.86 17.26 1.41
CA ASP A 616 32.03 16.93 2.55
C ASP A 616 30.58 17.25 2.23
N LEU A 617 29.69 16.32 2.57
CA LEU A 617 28.28 16.65 2.73
C LEU A 617 28.09 17.53 3.96
N PRO A 618 27.18 18.51 3.92
CA PRO A 618 26.91 19.35 5.06
C PRO A 618 26.33 18.51 6.21
N VAL A 619 26.60 18.93 7.45
CA VAL A 619 25.99 18.28 8.63
C VAL A 619 24.48 18.50 8.61
N THR A 620 24.04 19.72 8.31
CA THR A 620 22.64 20.06 8.04
C THR A 620 22.36 19.86 6.55
N PRO A 621 21.48 18.92 6.17
CA PRO A 621 21.08 18.71 4.78
C PRO A 621 20.52 19.97 4.13
N SER A 622 20.75 20.12 2.82
CA SER A 622 20.26 21.24 2.01
C SER A 622 18.75 21.14 1.74
N LEU A 623 18.21 19.91 1.71
CA LEU A 623 16.77 19.67 1.66
C LEU A 623 16.22 19.74 3.08
N LYS A 624 15.30 20.67 3.34
CA LYS A 624 14.60 20.74 4.63
C LYS A 624 13.71 19.52 4.79
N THR A 625 13.74 18.89 5.95
CA THR A 625 12.85 17.76 6.28
C THR A 625 11.97 18.12 7.47
N ASP A 626 10.71 17.71 7.41
CA ASP A 626 9.76 17.77 8.53
C ASP A 626 8.87 16.53 8.54
N PHE A 627 9.22 15.56 9.40
CA PHE A 627 8.59 14.25 9.43
C PHE A 627 7.88 14.07 10.77
N GLY A 628 6.58 13.81 10.74
CA GLY A 628 5.82 13.54 11.95
C GLY A 628 6.31 12.28 12.68
N PHE A 629 6.21 12.30 14.00
CA PHE A 629 6.67 11.26 14.90
C PHE A 629 5.71 11.18 16.10
N ARG A 630 5.34 9.96 16.49
CA ARG A 630 4.39 9.72 17.58
C ARG A 630 5.09 9.01 18.74
N PRO A 631 5.65 9.74 19.72
CA PRO A 631 6.35 9.13 20.85
C PRO A 631 5.47 8.20 21.69
N ASP A 632 4.18 8.50 21.77
CA ASP A 632 3.14 7.69 22.42
C ASP A 632 2.99 6.32 21.75
N LEU A 633 2.83 6.30 20.41
CA LEU A 633 2.72 5.07 19.62
C LEU A 633 4.03 4.28 19.63
N ALA A 634 5.18 4.97 19.49
CA ALA A 634 6.51 4.34 19.57
C ALA A 634 6.67 3.57 20.88
N ARG A 635 6.26 4.16 22.01
CA ARG A 635 6.33 3.54 23.34
C ARG A 635 5.39 2.34 23.45
N GLU A 636 4.13 2.48 23.04
CA GLU A 636 3.14 1.40 23.11
C GLU A 636 3.58 0.20 22.27
N ALA A 637 4.00 0.45 21.03
CA ALA A 637 4.47 -0.58 20.13
C ALA A 637 5.79 -1.23 20.61
N ALA A 638 6.78 -0.44 21.05
CA ALA A 638 8.03 -0.99 21.58
C ALA A 638 7.80 -1.83 22.85
N LYS A 639 6.84 -1.46 23.71
CA LYS A 639 6.48 -2.26 24.89
C LYS A 639 5.94 -3.63 24.50
N ARG A 640 5.14 -3.73 23.43
CA ARG A 640 4.68 -5.02 22.88
C ARG A 640 5.85 -5.88 22.38
N MET A 641 6.92 -5.26 21.91
CA MET A 641 8.17 -5.91 21.50
C MET A 641 9.12 -6.22 22.67
N GLY A 642 8.71 -6.01 23.93
CA GLY A 642 9.53 -6.28 25.11
C GLY A 642 10.55 -5.20 25.47
N CYS A 643 10.37 -3.96 24.98
CA CYS A 643 11.23 -2.83 25.32
C CYS A 643 11.19 -2.49 26.82
N SER A 644 12.36 -2.33 27.43
CA SER A 644 12.54 -1.91 28.83
C SER A 644 13.08 -0.49 28.98
N LEU A 645 13.28 0.25 27.88
CA LEU A 645 13.82 1.61 27.90
C LEU A 645 12.83 2.59 28.54
N ALA A 646 13.35 3.59 29.24
CA ALA A 646 12.54 4.73 29.66
C ALA A 646 12.01 5.48 28.43
N SER A 647 10.86 6.13 28.54
CA SER A 647 10.22 6.82 27.41
C SER A 647 11.12 7.89 26.77
N GLY A 648 11.89 8.61 27.60
CA GLY A 648 12.85 9.61 27.14
C GLY A 648 14.01 9.00 26.35
N ASP A 649 14.56 7.87 26.81
CA ASP A 649 15.65 7.17 26.14
C ASP A 649 15.18 6.59 24.80
N LEU A 650 13.97 6.03 24.76
CA LEU A 650 13.37 5.53 23.53
C LEU A 650 13.23 6.68 22.51
N ALA A 651 12.62 7.80 22.90
CA ALA A 651 12.48 8.96 22.02
C ALA A 651 13.85 9.49 21.54
N ALA A 652 14.85 9.54 22.43
CA ALA A 652 16.21 9.96 22.07
C ALA A 652 16.86 9.02 21.04
N ARG A 653 16.56 7.71 21.07
CA ARG A 653 17.01 6.76 20.04
C ARG A 653 16.34 7.01 18.68
N TYR A 654 15.04 7.31 18.66
CA TYR A 654 14.35 7.72 17.42
C TYR A 654 14.95 9.00 16.83
N VAL A 655 15.17 10.03 17.66
CA VAL A 655 15.80 11.29 17.21
C VAL A 655 17.22 11.05 16.68
N THR A 656 18.00 10.23 17.39
CA THR A 656 19.37 9.90 16.98
C THR A 656 19.41 9.16 15.66
N ASN A 657 18.52 8.19 15.49
CA ASN A 657 18.35 7.47 14.23
C ASN A 657 17.98 8.45 13.10
N ALA A 658 16.95 9.28 13.28
CA ALA A 658 16.47 10.18 12.24
C ALA A 658 17.50 11.23 11.79
N LEU A 659 18.23 11.84 12.73
CA LEU A 659 19.30 12.79 12.39
C LEU A 659 20.45 12.08 11.64
N GLY A 660 20.75 10.83 11.99
CA GLY A 660 21.67 9.97 11.24
C GLY A 660 21.20 9.66 9.80
N HIS A 661 19.89 9.78 9.55
CA HIS A 661 19.26 9.63 8.25
C HIS A 661 18.89 10.95 7.58
N ARG A 662 19.47 12.07 8.05
CA ARG A 662 19.25 13.41 7.47
C ARG A 662 17.81 13.93 7.61
N ILE A 663 17.07 13.40 8.59
CA ILE A 663 15.65 13.69 8.80
C ILE A 663 15.41 14.33 10.17
N THR A 664 14.58 15.37 10.17
CA THR A 664 14.10 16.03 11.39
C THR A 664 12.74 15.49 11.79
N LEU A 665 12.65 14.94 13.00
CA LEU A 665 11.37 14.53 13.59
C LEU A 665 10.66 15.74 14.20
N ARG A 666 9.45 16.05 13.71
CA ARG A 666 8.69 17.26 14.04
C ARG A 666 8.51 17.44 15.54
N GLU A 667 7.97 16.44 16.22
CA GLU A 667 7.62 16.49 17.66
C GLU A 667 8.86 16.61 18.56
N ALA A 668 10.02 16.17 18.08
CA ALA A 668 11.29 16.35 18.78
C ALA A 668 11.86 17.76 18.59
N ALA A 669 11.67 18.35 17.42
CA ALA A 669 12.13 19.70 17.06
C ALA A 669 11.09 20.81 17.34
N GLN A 670 9.87 20.45 17.72
CA GLN A 670 8.78 21.39 17.93
C GLN A 670 9.05 22.29 19.15
N PHE A 671 8.68 23.57 19.00
CA PHE A 671 8.64 24.51 20.11
C PHE A 671 7.62 24.03 21.15
N PRO A 672 7.78 24.41 22.44
CA PRO A 672 6.82 24.02 23.46
C PRO A 672 5.39 24.45 23.09
N PRO A 673 4.36 23.70 23.54
CA PRO A 673 2.99 24.19 23.45
C PRO A 673 2.78 25.43 24.33
N ALA A 674 1.68 26.15 24.11
CA ALA A 674 1.35 27.33 24.92
C ALA A 674 1.23 26.98 26.42
N SER A 675 1.81 27.82 27.27
CA SER A 675 1.76 27.68 28.72
C SER A 675 1.77 29.06 29.41
N PRO A 676 1.38 29.14 30.71
CA PRO A 676 1.46 30.39 31.47
C PRO A 676 2.88 30.96 31.59
N ASP A 677 3.90 30.09 31.63
CA ASP A 677 5.31 30.48 31.71
C ASP A 677 6.11 29.97 30.51
N TYR A 678 5.71 30.47 29.33
CA TYR A 678 6.31 30.08 28.06
C TYR A 678 7.81 30.43 27.94
N THR A 679 8.28 31.44 28.68
CA THR A 679 9.71 31.80 28.67
C THR A 679 10.55 30.70 29.31
N SER A 680 10.10 30.17 30.45
CA SER A 680 10.76 29.04 31.10
C SER A 680 10.70 27.78 30.23
N ASP A 681 9.61 27.55 29.50
CA ASP A 681 9.52 26.44 28.55
C ASP A 681 10.53 26.55 27.40
N LEU A 682 10.69 27.73 26.81
CA LEU A 682 11.73 27.97 25.81
C LEU A 682 13.13 27.76 26.39
N ALA A 683 13.37 28.19 27.63
CA ALA A 683 14.63 27.95 28.32
C ALA A 683 14.90 26.45 28.55
N ARG A 684 13.87 25.66 28.87
CA ARG A 684 13.96 24.19 28.96
C ARG A 684 14.17 23.52 27.61
N PHE A 685 13.65 24.10 26.53
CA PHE A 685 13.83 23.61 25.16
C PHE A 685 15.22 23.91 24.58
N GLU A 686 15.83 25.04 24.96
CA GLU A 686 17.11 25.53 24.43
C GLU A 686 18.24 24.48 24.36
N PRO A 687 18.50 23.63 25.38
CA PRO A 687 19.54 22.60 25.29
C PRO A 687 19.27 21.58 24.17
N ARG A 688 18.01 21.12 24.04
CA ARG A 688 17.59 20.21 22.98
C ARG A 688 17.69 20.88 21.61
N PHE A 689 17.24 22.13 21.50
CA PHE A 689 17.38 22.93 20.29
C PHE A 689 18.84 23.01 19.82
N LYS A 690 19.78 23.33 20.73
CA LYS A 690 21.22 23.39 20.42
C LYS A 690 21.77 22.04 19.96
N ASP A 691 21.39 20.94 20.61
CA ASP A 691 21.78 19.58 20.20
C ASP A 691 21.30 19.28 18.76
N LEU A 692 20.02 19.56 18.48
CA LEU A 692 19.43 19.35 17.15
C LEU A 692 20.15 20.15 16.06
N ILE A 693 20.48 21.42 16.32
CA ILE A 693 21.22 22.27 15.37
C ILE A 693 22.60 21.66 15.05
N VAL A 694 23.34 21.25 16.08
CA VAL A 694 24.70 20.70 15.92
C VAL A 694 24.68 19.38 15.16
N ARG A 695 23.62 18.59 15.32
CA ARG A 695 23.46 17.26 14.73
C ARG A 695 22.72 17.27 13.40
N GLY A 696 22.44 18.43 12.83
CA GLY A 696 21.92 18.58 11.47
C GLY A 696 20.40 18.65 11.33
N GLY A 697 19.64 18.85 12.41
CA GLY A 697 18.18 18.98 12.35
C GLY A 697 17.78 20.21 11.54
N THR A 698 17.16 20.02 10.38
CA THR A 698 16.97 21.08 9.37
C THR A 698 15.91 22.11 9.72
N THR A 699 14.86 21.71 10.44
CA THR A 699 13.65 22.53 10.66
C THR A 699 13.18 22.52 12.12
N PHE A 700 12.37 23.51 12.50
CA PHE A 700 11.75 23.60 13.83
C PHE A 700 10.30 24.09 13.66
N SER A 701 9.33 23.27 14.02
CA SER A 701 7.93 23.64 13.92
C SER A 701 7.46 24.42 15.15
N VAL A 702 6.56 25.38 14.94
CA VAL A 702 5.86 26.10 16.00
C VAL A 702 4.39 25.67 15.99
N PRO A 703 3.82 25.22 17.12
CA PRO A 703 2.42 24.77 17.17
C PRO A 703 1.44 25.90 16.80
N ALA A 704 0.45 25.59 15.97
CA ALA A 704 -0.55 26.58 15.53
C ALA A 704 -1.44 27.08 16.69
N GLU A 705 -1.53 26.32 17.77
CA GLU A 705 -2.29 26.64 18.99
C GLU A 705 -1.75 27.88 19.71
N LEU A 706 -0.48 28.26 19.48
CA LEU A 706 0.09 29.48 20.06
C LEU A 706 -0.63 30.75 19.58
N LEU A 707 -1.39 30.68 18.47
CA LEU A 707 -2.23 31.79 18.04
C LEU A 707 -3.28 32.18 19.11
N ASN A 708 -3.71 31.21 19.93
CA ASN A 708 -4.63 31.43 21.04
C ASN A 708 -3.95 32.04 22.29
N ALA A 709 -2.63 32.20 22.27
CA ALA A 709 -1.82 32.79 23.33
C ALA A 709 -0.82 33.82 22.76
N PRO A 710 -1.29 35.01 22.35
CA PRO A 710 -0.47 35.98 21.61
C PRO A 710 0.87 36.32 22.27
N THR A 711 0.90 36.51 23.59
CA THR A 711 2.16 36.78 24.32
C THR A 711 3.15 35.62 24.25
N ALA A 712 2.68 34.37 24.24
CA ALA A 712 3.55 33.21 24.04
C ALA A 712 4.08 33.16 22.60
N LEU A 713 3.23 33.47 21.62
CA LEU A 713 3.62 33.54 20.21
C LEU A 713 4.65 34.65 19.93
N GLU A 714 4.50 35.84 20.52
CA GLU A 714 5.49 36.93 20.46
C GLU A 714 6.85 36.48 21.01
N ARG A 715 6.84 35.76 22.13
CA ARG A 715 8.06 35.19 22.73
C ARG A 715 8.68 34.11 21.84
N ALA A 716 7.88 33.28 21.18
CA ALA A 716 8.37 32.30 20.20
C ALA A 716 9.05 33.01 19.01
N ASN A 717 8.44 34.09 18.50
CA ASN A 717 9.02 34.90 17.43
C ASN A 717 10.34 35.53 17.87
N ALA A 718 10.39 36.14 19.06
CA ALA A 718 11.60 36.72 19.63
C ALA A 718 12.71 35.68 19.81
N PHE A 719 12.37 34.46 20.23
CA PHE A 719 13.31 33.34 20.32
C PHE A 719 13.89 32.98 18.94
N ALA A 720 13.04 32.84 17.92
CA ALA A 720 13.48 32.52 16.56
C ALA A 720 14.41 33.60 15.98
N VAL A 721 14.08 34.88 16.19
CA VAL A 721 14.92 36.03 15.82
C VAL A 721 16.25 35.99 16.56
N GLY A 722 16.21 35.85 17.89
CA GLY A 722 17.38 35.86 18.76
C GLY A 722 18.33 34.68 18.57
N ARG A 723 17.92 33.63 17.83
CA ARG A 723 18.76 32.47 17.46
C ARG A 723 19.10 32.43 15.97
N ASN A 724 18.64 33.41 15.18
CA ASN A 724 18.88 33.50 13.74
C ASN A 724 18.46 32.23 12.98
N ILE A 725 17.25 31.76 13.24
CA ILE A 725 16.69 30.53 12.62
C ILE A 725 15.45 30.79 11.75
N LYS A 726 15.26 32.02 11.27
CA LYS A 726 14.08 32.44 10.49
C LYS A 726 13.88 31.60 9.21
N ASP A 727 14.96 31.05 8.66
CA ASP A 727 14.97 30.16 7.51
C ASP A 727 14.76 28.69 7.86
N ARG A 728 14.66 28.34 9.14
CA ARG A 728 14.51 26.97 9.64
C ARG A 728 13.28 26.78 10.50
N VAL A 729 12.59 27.84 10.90
CA VAL A 729 11.32 27.77 11.62
C VAL A 729 10.14 27.86 10.67
N PHE A 730 9.02 27.24 11.04
CA PHE A 730 7.74 27.40 10.34
C PHE A 730 6.57 27.02 11.26
N CYS A 731 5.35 27.36 10.86
CA CYS A 731 4.12 26.88 11.48
C CYS A 731 3.21 26.26 10.42
N ALA A 732 2.84 24.99 10.58
CA ALA A 732 1.79 24.37 9.77
C ALA A 732 0.43 24.93 10.23
N ILE A 733 -0.01 26.04 9.62
CA ILE A 733 -1.19 26.78 10.08
C ILE A 733 -2.51 26.09 9.68
N ALA A 734 -2.47 25.32 8.60
CA ALA A 734 -3.59 24.51 8.11
C ALA A 734 -3.07 23.31 7.30
N SER A 735 -3.79 22.20 7.39
CA SER A 735 -3.51 20.98 6.62
C SER A 735 -4.67 20.68 5.70
N GLU A 736 -4.42 20.61 4.40
CA GLU A 736 -5.37 20.20 3.34
C GLU A 736 -6.79 20.79 3.51
N PRO A 737 -6.94 22.12 3.69
CA PRO A 737 -8.24 22.70 4.01
C PRO A 737 -9.25 22.52 2.87
N LEU A 738 -10.50 22.28 3.25
CA LEU A 738 -11.61 22.14 2.31
C LEU A 738 -12.01 23.51 1.72
N PRO A 739 -12.67 23.56 0.55
CA PRO A 739 -13.07 24.81 -0.09
C PRO A 739 -13.83 25.81 0.82
N GLY A 740 -14.66 25.31 1.74
CA GLY A 740 -15.41 26.16 2.69
C GLY A 740 -14.58 26.72 3.86
N GLU A 741 -13.39 26.18 4.11
CA GLU A 741 -12.55 26.55 5.27
C GLU A 741 -11.60 27.70 4.96
N TRP A 742 -11.39 28.02 3.67
CA TRP A 742 -10.43 29.02 3.22
C TRP A 742 -10.55 30.40 3.86
N PRO A 743 -11.75 30.99 4.08
CA PRO A 743 -11.85 32.27 4.76
C PRO A 743 -11.23 32.24 6.16
N GLN A 744 -11.50 31.19 6.93
CA GLN A 744 -10.99 31.03 8.30
C GLN A 744 -9.48 30.78 8.31
N VAL A 745 -8.99 29.96 7.36
CA VAL A 745 -7.55 29.72 7.18
C VAL A 745 -6.81 31.01 6.85
N ALA A 746 -7.39 31.84 5.97
CA ALA A 746 -6.80 33.11 5.60
C ALA A 746 -6.73 34.09 6.77
N ASP A 747 -7.78 34.18 7.58
CA ASP A 747 -7.80 35.04 8.76
C ASP A 747 -6.79 34.58 9.81
N ARG A 748 -6.70 33.26 10.08
CA ARG A 748 -5.70 32.69 10.99
C ARG A 748 -4.27 32.96 10.52
N ALA A 749 -3.99 32.78 9.24
CA ALA A 749 -2.67 33.02 8.67
C ALA A 749 -2.28 34.51 8.73
N LYS A 750 -3.22 35.44 8.51
CA LYS A 750 -2.97 36.88 8.68
C LYS A 750 -2.71 37.26 10.14
N GLN A 751 -3.50 36.73 11.08
CA GLN A 751 -3.29 36.95 12.51
C GLN A 751 -1.93 36.40 12.95
N TRP A 752 -1.57 35.20 12.50
CA TRP A 752 -0.26 34.60 12.74
C TRP A 752 0.87 35.51 12.27
N GLN A 753 0.80 35.96 11.00
CA GLN A 753 1.82 36.82 10.41
C GLN A 753 1.93 38.18 11.11
N ALA A 754 0.83 38.69 11.70
CA ALA A 754 0.85 39.94 12.45
C ALA A 754 1.58 39.83 13.79
N ILE A 755 1.49 38.67 14.46
CA ILE A 755 2.10 38.44 15.79
C ILE A 755 3.52 37.87 15.68
N ALA A 756 3.74 36.93 14.75
CA ALA A 756 5.00 36.24 14.55
C ALA A 756 5.49 36.31 13.08
N PRO A 757 5.87 37.51 12.61
CA PRO A 757 6.23 37.72 11.21
C PRO A 757 7.48 36.96 10.75
N ASP A 758 8.35 36.55 11.70
CA ASP A 758 9.59 35.84 11.44
C ASP A 758 9.45 34.32 11.54
N ILE A 759 8.23 33.82 11.81
CA ILE A 759 7.88 32.39 11.78
C ILE A 759 6.92 32.17 10.60
N PRO A 760 7.42 31.77 9.42
CA PRO A 760 6.61 31.57 8.22
C PRO A 760 5.45 30.59 8.45
N ALA A 761 4.24 31.00 8.07
CA ALA A 761 3.11 30.08 7.97
C ALA A 761 3.25 29.18 6.73
N MET A 762 2.87 27.91 6.90
CA MET A 762 2.83 26.87 5.89
C MET A 762 1.42 26.30 5.79
N ILE A 763 0.94 26.10 4.57
CA ILE A 763 -0.31 25.38 4.29
C ILE A 763 0.01 24.19 3.40
N THR A 764 -0.59 23.04 3.71
CA THR A 764 -0.55 21.88 2.81
C THR A 764 -1.75 21.87 1.86
N ALA A 765 -1.52 21.37 0.64
CA ALA A 765 -2.52 21.32 -0.43
C ALA A 765 -2.58 19.91 -1.06
N PHE A 766 -3.80 19.42 -1.31
CA PHE A 766 -4.09 18.11 -1.87
C PHE A 766 -5.31 18.17 -2.80
N GLY A 767 -5.28 17.41 -3.91
CA GLY A 767 -6.37 17.35 -4.89
C GLY A 767 -6.42 18.50 -5.90
N LEU A 768 -7.32 18.41 -6.88
CA LEU A 768 -7.46 19.41 -7.96
C LEU A 768 -8.00 20.76 -7.50
N ASP A 769 -8.91 20.77 -6.52
CA ASP A 769 -9.54 22.00 -6.02
C ASP A 769 -8.67 22.75 -4.99
N ALA A 770 -7.40 22.37 -4.88
CA ALA A 770 -6.47 22.99 -3.96
C ALA A 770 -6.24 24.47 -4.33
N TYR A 771 -6.55 25.35 -3.38
CA TYR A 771 -6.20 26.78 -3.46
C TYR A 771 -4.90 27.02 -2.68
N LEU A 772 -4.00 27.81 -3.23
CA LEU A 772 -2.75 28.16 -2.57
C LEU A 772 -2.63 29.70 -2.56
N PRO A 773 -2.95 30.36 -1.44
CA PRO A 773 -2.98 31.81 -1.38
C PRO A 773 -1.56 32.40 -1.47
N ASP A 774 -1.39 33.43 -2.30
CA ASP A 774 -0.09 34.07 -2.50
C ASP A 774 0.50 34.71 -1.25
N PHE A 775 -0.32 35.15 -0.29
CA PHE A 775 0.18 35.79 0.93
C PHE A 775 0.80 34.79 1.92
N VAL A 776 0.58 33.48 1.74
CA VAL A 776 1.17 32.45 2.60
C VAL A 776 2.63 32.24 2.20
N PRO A 777 3.60 32.34 3.14
CA PRO A 777 5.02 32.25 2.83
C PRO A 777 5.48 30.89 2.29
N ILE A 778 5.02 29.77 2.86
CA ILE A 778 5.42 28.42 2.46
C ILE A 778 4.21 27.67 1.91
N TRP A 779 4.33 27.18 0.67
CA TRP A 779 3.37 26.24 0.10
C TRP A 779 3.92 24.82 0.23
N CYS A 780 3.13 23.88 0.75
CA CYS A 780 3.51 22.47 0.79
C CYS A 780 2.53 21.66 -0.08
N ALA A 781 2.93 21.32 -1.29
CA ALA A 781 2.04 20.69 -2.26
C ALA A 781 2.24 19.17 -2.29
N HIS A 782 1.15 18.41 -2.33
CA HIS A 782 1.25 16.98 -2.63
C HIS A 782 1.91 16.77 -4.00
N LEU A 783 2.79 15.77 -4.12
CA LEU A 783 3.66 15.59 -5.29
C LEU A 783 2.89 15.60 -6.63
N GLN A 784 1.73 14.97 -6.70
CA GLN A 784 0.97 14.86 -7.94
C GLN A 784 0.38 16.21 -8.39
N LEU A 785 0.21 17.19 -7.48
CA LEU A 785 -0.28 18.53 -7.83
C LEU A 785 0.61 19.24 -8.86
N PHE A 786 1.91 18.95 -8.87
CA PHE A 786 2.88 19.50 -9.84
C PHE A 786 2.63 19.04 -11.29
N ASP A 787 1.91 17.93 -11.48
CA ASP A 787 1.58 17.34 -12.77
C ASP A 787 0.13 17.64 -13.21
N THR A 788 -0.48 18.66 -12.61
CA THR A 788 -1.85 19.11 -12.92
C THR A 788 -1.84 20.55 -13.44
N PRO A 789 -3.00 21.12 -13.85
CA PRO A 789 -3.08 22.55 -14.16
C PRO A 789 -2.57 23.48 -13.04
N ASN A 790 -2.61 23.03 -11.77
CA ASN A 790 -2.05 23.76 -10.62
C ASN A 790 -0.51 23.76 -10.57
N GLY A 791 0.15 22.88 -11.33
CA GLY A 791 1.61 22.77 -11.36
C GLY A 791 2.32 24.00 -11.92
N ARG A 792 1.72 24.68 -12.88
CA ARG A 792 2.31 25.90 -13.46
C ARG A 792 2.46 27.04 -12.43
N PRO A 793 1.41 27.42 -11.68
CA PRO A 793 1.54 28.37 -10.56
C PRO A 793 2.62 27.98 -9.54
N LEU A 794 2.74 26.69 -9.19
CA LEU A 794 3.78 26.19 -8.27
C LEU A 794 5.19 26.47 -8.82
N LEU A 795 5.44 26.12 -10.09
CA LEU A 795 6.74 26.32 -10.72
C LEU A 795 7.08 27.80 -10.93
N GLU A 796 6.10 28.63 -11.29
CA GLU A 796 6.28 30.09 -11.40
C GLU A 796 6.67 30.70 -10.05
N ARG A 797 6.00 30.29 -8.97
CA ARG A 797 6.35 30.68 -7.59
C ARG A 797 7.78 30.27 -7.22
N ILE A 798 8.15 29.03 -7.48
CA ILE A 798 9.51 28.53 -7.21
C ILE A 798 10.55 29.36 -8.01
N GLY A 799 10.22 29.72 -9.26
CA GLY A 799 11.08 30.54 -10.13
C GLY A 799 11.32 31.96 -9.60
N GLN A 800 10.41 32.48 -8.79
CA GLN A 800 10.55 33.75 -8.07
C GLN A 800 11.37 33.64 -6.77
N GLY A 801 11.88 32.44 -6.46
CA GLY A 801 12.64 32.17 -5.24
C GLY A 801 11.77 32.00 -3.99
N ARG A 802 10.45 31.88 -4.15
CA ARG A 802 9.52 31.67 -3.03
C ARG A 802 9.54 30.21 -2.60
N GLU A 803 9.48 30.01 -1.29
CA GLU A 803 9.65 28.68 -0.71
C GLU A 803 8.43 27.79 -0.98
N THR A 804 8.73 26.58 -1.48
CA THR A 804 7.75 25.52 -1.75
C THR A 804 8.34 24.18 -1.32
N TRP A 805 7.53 23.41 -0.61
CA TRP A 805 7.79 22.06 -0.11
C TRP A 805 6.86 21.07 -0.83
N PHE A 806 7.16 19.79 -0.69
CA PHE A 806 6.27 18.73 -1.16
C PHE A 806 6.14 17.58 -0.17
N TYR A 807 5.11 16.75 -0.36
CA TYR A 807 4.90 15.53 0.41
C TYR A 807 4.22 14.44 -0.43
N VAL A 808 4.30 13.21 0.09
CA VAL A 808 3.52 12.04 -0.32
C VAL A 808 2.85 11.43 0.91
N ASN A 809 1.78 10.67 0.69
CA ASN A 809 0.97 9.98 1.69
C ASN A 809 0.43 8.66 1.06
N HIS A 810 -0.75 8.19 1.46
CA HIS A 810 -1.52 7.15 0.76
C HIS A 810 -1.81 7.43 -0.74
N GLN A 811 -1.32 8.55 -1.29
CA GLN A 811 -1.21 8.88 -2.71
C GLN A 811 0.16 9.53 -3.00
N PRO A 812 0.64 9.54 -4.25
CA PRO A 812 0.04 8.97 -5.46
C PRO A 812 0.28 7.46 -5.64
N PRO A 813 -0.56 6.76 -6.43
CA PRO A 813 -0.27 5.42 -6.94
C PRO A 813 0.84 5.46 -8.02
N ARG A 814 1.22 4.29 -8.54
CA ARG A 814 2.04 4.23 -9.75
C ARG A 814 1.32 4.92 -10.92
N PRO A 815 2.06 5.50 -11.88
CA PRO A 815 3.51 5.41 -12.10
C PRO A 815 4.38 6.37 -11.27
N TYR A 816 3.80 7.17 -10.36
CA TYR A 816 4.56 8.06 -9.50
C TYR A 816 5.40 7.31 -8.45
N ALA A 817 6.42 7.99 -7.95
CA ALA A 817 7.22 7.55 -6.82
C ALA A 817 6.47 7.74 -5.49
N ASN A 818 6.63 6.81 -4.54
CA ASN A 818 6.04 6.88 -3.21
C ASN A 818 6.80 5.97 -2.21
N LEU A 819 6.40 5.96 -0.94
CA LEU A 819 7.07 5.29 0.18
C LEU A 819 6.37 3.98 0.63
N PHE A 820 5.64 3.29 -0.25
CA PHE A 820 4.96 2.04 0.11
C PHE A 820 5.91 0.83 0.14
N ILE A 821 5.62 -0.16 1.00
CA ILE A 821 6.46 -1.36 1.20
C ILE A 821 6.60 -2.17 -0.10
N ASP A 822 5.58 -2.21 -0.92
CA ASP A 822 5.52 -2.94 -2.19
C ASP A 822 5.93 -2.10 -3.41
N PHE A 823 6.66 -1.01 -3.17
CA PHE A 823 7.35 -0.23 -4.19
C PHE A 823 8.81 -0.66 -4.36
N ALA A 824 9.35 -0.49 -5.56
CA ALA A 824 10.75 -0.77 -5.85
C ALA A 824 11.66 0.25 -5.15
N GLY A 825 12.89 -0.14 -4.77
CA GLY A 825 13.79 0.72 -4.01
C GLY A 825 14.02 2.10 -4.65
N ILE A 826 14.16 2.13 -5.97
CA ILE A 826 14.33 3.37 -6.74
C ILE A 826 13.15 4.34 -6.64
N GLU A 827 11.93 3.84 -6.40
CA GLU A 827 10.73 4.68 -6.20
C GLU A 827 10.79 5.47 -4.89
N HIS A 828 11.66 5.10 -3.96
CA HIS A 828 11.88 5.84 -2.72
C HIS A 828 13.02 6.86 -2.89
N ARG A 829 14.17 6.42 -3.42
CA ARG A 829 15.37 7.26 -3.60
C ARG A 829 15.17 8.40 -4.59
N ILE A 830 14.29 8.24 -5.59
CA ILE A 830 14.06 9.28 -6.62
C ILE A 830 13.31 10.52 -6.10
N LEU A 831 12.61 10.44 -4.95
CA LEU A 831 11.78 11.55 -4.45
C LEU A 831 12.59 12.84 -4.19
N PRO A 832 13.74 12.82 -3.48
CA PRO A 832 14.60 13.99 -3.37
C PRO A 832 15.20 14.49 -4.70
N TRP A 833 15.48 13.60 -5.65
CA TRP A 833 15.92 13.99 -6.99
C TRP A 833 14.82 14.80 -7.71
N GLN A 834 13.56 14.35 -7.62
CA GLN A 834 12.41 15.08 -8.15
C GLN A 834 12.24 16.43 -7.43
N ALA A 835 12.43 16.48 -6.11
CA ALA A 835 12.44 17.73 -5.36
C ALA A 835 13.47 18.73 -5.91
N TRP A 836 14.69 18.26 -6.19
CA TRP A 836 15.73 19.10 -6.82
C TRP A 836 15.31 19.60 -8.20
N ALA A 837 14.83 18.70 -9.07
CA ALA A 837 14.42 19.03 -10.44
C ALA A 837 13.29 20.07 -10.48
N LEU A 838 12.33 19.99 -9.55
CA LEU A 838 11.24 20.95 -9.41
C LEU A 838 11.67 22.27 -8.75
N GLY A 839 12.86 22.32 -8.13
CA GLY A 839 13.34 23.46 -7.35
C GLY A 839 12.73 23.56 -5.95
N VAL A 840 12.12 22.48 -5.47
CA VAL A 840 11.54 22.34 -4.13
C VAL A 840 12.65 22.34 -3.06
N ARG A 841 12.36 22.94 -1.90
CA ARG A 841 13.33 23.18 -0.81
C ARG A 841 13.05 22.41 0.47
N GLY A 842 11.92 21.73 0.56
CA GLY A 842 11.63 20.89 1.71
C GLY A 842 10.70 19.73 1.39
N MET A 843 10.81 18.69 2.21
CA MET A 843 9.98 17.49 2.18
C MET A 843 9.26 17.35 3.52
N HIS A 844 7.94 17.27 3.45
CA HIS A 844 7.06 17.06 4.58
C HIS A 844 6.54 15.63 4.55
N HIS A 845 6.39 14.98 5.69
CA HIS A 845 5.72 13.67 5.77
C HIS A 845 4.93 13.55 7.07
N TRP A 846 3.77 12.91 7.00
CA TRP A 846 2.77 13.00 8.05
C TRP A 846 3.13 12.18 9.30
N CYS A 847 3.78 11.02 9.14
CA CYS A 847 4.30 10.22 10.25
C CYS A 847 5.39 9.24 9.79
N VAL A 848 6.26 8.79 10.72
CA VAL A 848 7.26 7.73 10.44
C VAL A 848 7.00 6.43 11.19
N ASN A 849 6.09 6.42 12.16
CA ASN A 849 5.84 5.28 13.06
C ASN A 849 4.37 5.10 13.39
N HIS A 850 3.46 5.47 12.47
CA HIS A 850 2.03 5.26 12.65
C HIS A 850 1.71 3.76 12.54
N THR A 851 0.91 3.29 13.50
CA THR A 851 0.29 1.97 13.49
C THR A 851 -1.06 2.10 14.17
N ASP A 852 -2.11 1.51 13.63
CA ASP A 852 -3.40 1.54 14.30
C ASP A 852 -3.35 0.73 15.61
N LYS A 853 -4.23 1.10 16.53
CA LYS A 853 -4.23 0.53 17.87
C LYS A 853 -4.45 -0.98 17.82
N GLY A 854 -3.48 -1.78 18.25
CA GLY A 854 -3.57 -3.24 18.24
C GLY A 854 -3.09 -3.90 16.94
N GLN A 855 -2.85 -3.13 15.88
CA GLN A 855 -2.21 -3.61 14.65
C GLN A 855 -0.75 -4.01 14.94
N ASP A 856 -0.32 -5.13 14.36
CA ASP A 856 1.08 -5.53 14.32
C ASP A 856 1.67 -5.14 12.96
N PRO A 857 2.56 -4.13 12.89
CA PRO A 857 3.14 -3.67 11.63
C PRO A 857 4.01 -4.73 10.94
N TYR A 858 4.46 -5.77 11.65
CA TYR A 858 5.24 -6.87 11.07
C TYR A 858 4.36 -7.93 10.39
N ALA A 859 3.06 -7.99 10.73
CA ALA A 859 2.14 -9.01 10.24
C ALA A 859 1.02 -8.46 9.35
N ASN A 860 0.66 -7.18 9.51
CA ASN A 860 -0.37 -6.54 8.70
C ASN A 860 -0.06 -5.03 8.55
N PRO A 861 0.67 -4.60 7.50
CA PRO A 861 1.00 -3.20 7.29
C PRO A 861 -0.04 -2.44 6.45
N THR A 862 -1.15 -3.07 6.07
CA THR A 862 -2.12 -2.52 5.12
C THR A 862 -3.10 -1.56 5.79
N ASP A 863 -3.30 -0.39 5.18
CA ASP A 863 -4.29 0.63 5.58
C ASP A 863 -5.68 0.38 4.93
N VAL A 864 -6.74 1.04 5.43
CA VAL A 864 -8.12 0.99 4.91
C VAL A 864 -8.25 1.59 3.51
N THR A 865 -7.45 2.60 3.19
CA THR A 865 -7.06 2.85 1.80
C THR A 865 -5.94 1.85 1.54
N PRO A 866 -6.11 0.84 0.67
CA PRO A 866 -5.23 -0.32 0.65
C PRO A 866 -3.85 0.09 0.16
N VAL A 867 -2.99 0.52 1.08
CA VAL A 867 -1.59 0.89 0.87
C VAL A 867 -0.79 0.30 2.01
N ASN A 868 0.42 -0.15 1.71
CA ASN A 868 1.25 -0.86 2.68
C ASN A 868 2.35 0.07 3.21
N GLY A 869 2.28 0.38 4.50
CA GLY A 869 3.31 1.17 5.21
C GLY A 869 3.22 2.69 5.06
N ASP A 870 2.06 3.26 4.67
CA ASP A 870 1.86 4.71 4.77
C ASP A 870 1.98 5.17 6.23
N GLY A 871 2.78 6.21 6.48
CA GLY A 871 3.08 6.68 7.84
C GLY A 871 3.98 5.76 8.66
N LEU A 872 4.47 4.64 8.11
CA LEU A 872 5.33 3.67 8.78
C LEU A 872 6.62 3.49 7.97
N LEU A 873 7.69 4.18 8.38
CA LEU A 873 9.05 4.03 7.84
C LEU A 873 10.00 3.37 8.85
N LEU A 874 9.67 3.46 10.15
CA LEU A 874 10.43 2.88 11.24
C LEU A 874 9.55 1.87 11.99
N TYR A 875 10.02 0.64 12.07
CA TYR A 875 9.35 -0.42 12.81
C TYR A 875 9.68 -0.33 14.31
N PRO A 876 8.76 -0.77 15.20
CA PRO A 876 9.02 -0.80 16.63
C PRO A 876 9.97 -1.93 16.99
N GLY A 877 11.02 -1.66 17.77
CA GLY A 877 11.95 -2.66 18.30
C GLY A 877 12.10 -2.60 19.82
N LYS A 878 12.64 -3.68 20.40
CA LYS A 878 12.93 -3.78 21.84
C LYS A 878 13.98 -2.75 22.31
N ASP A 879 14.88 -2.34 21.40
CA ASP A 879 16.02 -1.46 21.70
C ASP A 879 15.92 -0.07 21.04
N GLY A 880 14.78 0.27 20.44
CA GLY A 880 14.63 1.50 19.65
C GLY A 880 13.93 1.26 18.31
N PRO A 881 14.00 2.23 17.38
CA PRO A 881 13.49 2.02 16.02
C PRO A 881 14.28 0.93 15.30
N VAL A 882 13.57 0.14 14.49
CA VAL A 882 14.12 -0.77 13.48
C VAL A 882 13.95 -0.08 12.13
N ASP A 883 15.06 0.12 11.42
CA ASP A 883 15.05 0.82 10.13
C ASP A 883 14.30 -0.01 9.08
N SER A 884 13.77 0.65 8.06
CA SER A 884 13.31 -0.03 6.84
C SER A 884 14.29 0.21 5.69
N ILE A 885 14.26 -0.64 4.67
CA ILE A 885 14.93 -0.39 3.40
C ILE A 885 14.51 0.99 2.84
N ARG A 886 13.22 1.33 2.96
CA ARG A 886 12.69 2.63 2.52
C ARG A 886 13.34 3.81 3.23
N TRP A 887 13.60 3.67 4.54
CA TRP A 887 14.25 4.69 5.35
C TRP A 887 15.70 4.94 4.96
N GLU A 888 16.48 3.87 4.73
CA GLU A 888 17.85 3.95 4.23
C GLU A 888 17.90 4.57 2.83
N LEU A 889 17.00 4.17 1.92
CA LEU A 889 16.97 4.71 0.56
C LEU A 889 16.50 6.16 0.49
N LEU A 890 15.64 6.59 1.42
CA LEU A 890 15.26 7.99 1.55
C LEU A 890 16.44 8.86 2.02
N ARG A 891 17.25 8.36 2.99
CA ARG A 891 18.52 9.01 3.37
C ARG A 891 19.41 9.19 2.15
N ASP A 892 19.64 8.11 1.38
CA ASP A 892 20.50 8.17 0.19
C ASP A 892 20.01 9.24 -0.80
N GLY A 893 18.68 9.36 -0.99
CA GLY A 893 18.11 10.41 -1.83
C GLY A 893 18.36 11.82 -1.27
N ILE A 894 18.24 12.02 0.05
CA ILE A 894 18.51 13.32 0.68
C ILE A 894 19.99 13.69 0.53
N GLU A 895 20.89 12.72 0.65
CA GLU A 895 22.32 12.90 0.43
C GLU A 895 22.62 13.21 -1.05
N ASP A 896 21.93 12.57 -1.99
CA ASP A 896 22.01 12.90 -3.42
C ASP A 896 21.55 14.35 -3.72
N TYR A 897 20.56 14.87 -2.98
CA TYR A 897 20.17 16.28 -3.07
C TYR A 897 21.33 17.20 -2.65
N ASP A 898 22.10 16.83 -1.62
CA ASP A 898 23.28 17.60 -1.19
C ASP A 898 24.37 17.61 -2.27
N TYR A 899 24.59 16.49 -2.96
CA TYR A 899 25.49 16.46 -4.13
C TYR A 899 25.08 17.50 -5.17
N LEU A 900 23.80 17.53 -5.53
CA LEU A 900 23.27 18.47 -6.51
C LEU A 900 23.39 19.93 -6.02
N ALA A 901 23.12 20.19 -4.74
CA ALA A 901 23.26 21.49 -4.12
C ALA A 901 24.71 21.99 -4.16
N ILE A 902 25.67 21.14 -3.78
CA ILE A 902 27.10 21.45 -3.79
C ILE A 902 27.58 21.71 -5.22
N LEU A 903 27.20 20.86 -6.19
CA LEU A 903 27.58 21.03 -7.59
C LEU A 903 27.05 22.37 -8.13
N ALA A 904 25.80 22.72 -7.84
CA ALA A 904 25.19 23.96 -8.29
C ALA A 904 25.89 25.21 -7.71
N ASP A 905 26.27 25.19 -6.43
CA ASP A 905 27.02 26.29 -5.82
C ASP A 905 28.43 26.42 -6.40
N ARG A 906 29.18 25.32 -6.49
CA ARG A 906 30.54 25.31 -7.06
C ARG A 906 30.54 25.76 -8.51
N LEU A 907 29.60 25.27 -9.33
CA LEU A 907 29.45 25.69 -10.72
C LEU A 907 29.16 27.19 -10.84
N ARG A 908 28.31 27.74 -9.97
CA ARG A 908 28.02 29.19 -9.94
C ARG A 908 29.24 30.01 -9.55
N LYS A 909 30.09 29.52 -8.64
CA LYS A 909 31.35 30.18 -8.26
C LYS A 909 32.38 30.08 -9.38
N ALA A 910 32.57 28.90 -9.96
CA ALA A 910 33.49 28.66 -11.07
C ALA A 910 33.18 29.54 -12.29
N ARG A 911 31.90 29.69 -12.67
CA ARG A 911 31.48 30.62 -13.73
C ARG A 911 31.83 32.08 -13.41
N ARG A 912 31.63 32.51 -12.16
CA ARG A 912 31.99 33.86 -11.72
C ARG A 912 33.50 34.10 -11.74
N ASN A 913 34.28 33.06 -11.46
CA ASN A 913 35.74 33.10 -11.43
C ASN A 913 36.39 32.78 -12.79
N GLY A 914 35.61 32.73 -13.89
CA GLY A 914 36.13 32.53 -15.23
C GLY A 914 36.75 31.15 -15.49
N ALA A 915 36.19 30.08 -14.89
CA ALA A 915 36.70 28.73 -15.08
C ALA A 915 36.72 28.27 -16.56
N PRO A 916 37.67 27.40 -16.96
CA PRO A 916 37.77 26.90 -18.33
C PRO A 916 36.48 26.25 -18.82
N ALA A 917 36.12 26.48 -20.09
CA ALA A 917 34.91 25.95 -20.70
C ALA A 917 34.74 24.43 -20.53
N PRO A 918 35.76 23.57 -20.70
CA PRO A 918 35.59 22.12 -20.52
C PRO A 918 35.16 21.70 -19.11
N LEU A 919 35.62 22.42 -18.08
CA LEU A 919 35.25 22.16 -16.68
C LEU A 919 33.79 22.58 -16.41
N ILE A 920 33.36 23.70 -16.99
CA ILE A 920 31.97 24.15 -16.95
C ILE A 920 31.06 23.16 -17.70
N ASP A 921 31.45 22.74 -18.89
CA ASP A 921 30.68 21.81 -19.73
C ASP A 921 30.51 20.44 -19.05
N GLN A 922 31.56 19.92 -18.41
CA GLN A 922 31.48 18.70 -17.63
C GLN A 922 30.47 18.82 -16.48
N ALA A 923 30.51 19.93 -15.73
CA ALA A 923 29.58 20.17 -14.63
C ALA A 923 28.14 20.40 -15.09
N ASP A 924 27.94 21.09 -16.23
CA ASP A 924 26.62 21.27 -16.84
C ASP A 924 26.02 19.95 -17.31
N LYS A 925 26.85 19.06 -17.89
CA LYS A 925 26.43 17.70 -18.26
C LYS A 925 26.02 16.87 -17.03
N ALA A 926 26.79 16.95 -15.95
CA ALA A 926 26.49 16.26 -14.70
C ALA A 926 25.16 16.75 -14.07
N MET A 927 24.89 18.07 -14.15
CA MET A 927 23.65 18.68 -13.66
C MET A 927 22.42 18.35 -14.52
N ASN A 928 22.60 17.77 -15.72
CA ASN A 928 21.49 17.40 -16.58
C ASN A 928 20.87 16.06 -16.16
N LEU A 929 19.67 16.13 -15.60
CA LEU A 929 18.94 14.99 -15.05
C LEU A 929 17.90 14.38 -16.00
N LYS A 930 17.77 14.90 -17.23
CA LYS A 930 16.73 14.49 -18.19
C LYS A 930 16.77 12.99 -18.52
N ALA A 931 17.94 12.36 -18.50
CA ALA A 931 18.08 10.93 -18.76
C ALA A 931 17.65 10.06 -17.56
N ILE A 932 17.66 10.61 -16.35
CA ILE A 932 17.27 9.89 -15.12
C ILE A 932 15.78 10.08 -14.85
N MET A 933 15.28 11.31 -14.97
CA MET A 933 13.88 11.67 -14.71
C MET A 933 13.43 12.77 -15.69
N PRO A 934 12.95 12.40 -16.88
CA PRO A 934 12.35 13.37 -17.78
C PRO A 934 11.11 14.06 -17.19
N ASN A 935 10.34 13.36 -16.33
CA ASN A 935 9.20 13.92 -15.60
C ASN A 935 8.91 13.09 -14.32
N LEU A 936 7.79 13.36 -13.63
CA LEU A 936 7.46 12.74 -12.33
C LEU A 936 6.99 11.27 -12.44
N THR A 937 6.51 10.85 -13.60
CA THR A 937 5.96 9.50 -13.85
C THR A 937 6.89 8.62 -14.68
N SER A 938 7.78 9.25 -15.45
CA SER A 938 8.78 8.63 -16.30
C SER A 938 10.15 8.92 -15.72
N PHE A 939 10.68 7.98 -14.94
CA PHE A 939 12.03 7.99 -14.38
C PHE A 939 12.65 6.61 -14.50
N THR A 940 13.98 6.54 -14.49
CA THR A 940 14.71 5.29 -14.66
C THR A 940 14.33 4.28 -13.57
N ARG A 941 14.20 3.02 -13.98
CA ARG A 941 14.02 1.88 -13.08
C ARG A 941 15.30 1.05 -12.94
N ASP A 942 16.38 1.52 -13.55
CA ASP A 942 17.71 0.92 -13.52
C ASP A 942 18.56 1.58 -12.43
N ALA A 943 18.94 0.79 -11.42
CA ALA A 943 19.82 1.22 -10.34
C ALA A 943 21.19 1.70 -10.87
N GLY A 944 21.75 1.05 -11.89
CA GLY A 944 23.05 1.41 -12.44
C GLY A 944 23.06 2.81 -13.07
N MET A 945 21.93 3.27 -13.60
CA MET A 945 21.82 4.63 -14.16
C MET A 945 21.88 5.71 -13.07
N ILE A 946 21.23 5.51 -11.92
CA ILE A 946 21.24 6.50 -10.83
C ILE A 946 22.62 6.54 -10.18
N GLU A 947 23.23 5.37 -9.94
CA GLU A 947 24.57 5.24 -9.37
C GLU A 947 25.63 5.87 -10.31
N SER A 948 25.53 5.64 -11.61
CA SER A 948 26.43 6.25 -12.60
C SER A 948 26.27 7.78 -12.68
N LYS A 949 25.04 8.30 -12.66
CA LYS A 949 24.80 9.75 -12.67
C LYS A 949 25.33 10.40 -11.40
N ARG A 950 25.14 9.76 -10.26
CA ARG A 950 25.66 10.22 -8.97
C ARG A 950 27.19 10.28 -8.98
N ALA A 951 27.86 9.26 -9.49
CA ALA A 951 29.32 9.28 -9.66
C ALA A 951 29.79 10.42 -10.60
N GLU A 952 29.08 10.67 -11.70
CA GLU A 952 29.36 11.80 -12.60
C GLU A 952 29.26 13.15 -11.86
N ILE A 953 28.23 13.33 -11.03
CA ILE A 953 28.06 14.53 -10.18
C ILE A 953 29.22 14.65 -9.19
N ALA A 954 29.57 13.57 -8.50
CA ALA A 954 30.67 13.53 -7.52
C ALA A 954 32.01 13.97 -8.13
N LEU A 955 32.33 13.42 -9.31
CA LEU A 955 33.55 13.75 -10.04
C LEU A 955 33.57 15.21 -10.50
N ALA A 956 32.43 15.75 -10.94
CA ALA A 956 32.32 17.17 -11.29
C ALA A 956 32.51 18.08 -10.07
N ILE A 957 31.94 17.71 -8.91
CA ILE A 957 32.14 18.44 -7.65
C ILE A 957 33.63 18.47 -7.28
N ALA A 958 34.29 17.32 -7.31
CA ALA A 958 35.71 17.21 -6.98
C ALA A 958 36.60 18.00 -7.97
N ALA A 959 36.31 17.94 -9.27
CA ALA A 959 37.03 18.69 -10.30
C ALA A 959 36.92 20.21 -10.09
N LEU A 960 35.70 20.72 -9.85
CA LEU A 960 35.48 22.14 -9.53
C LEU A 960 36.15 22.54 -8.22
N GLY A 961 36.24 21.63 -7.24
CA GLY A 961 36.90 21.87 -5.96
C GLY A 961 38.40 22.14 -6.05
N LYS A 962 39.05 21.67 -7.13
CA LYS A 962 40.47 21.93 -7.45
C LYS A 962 40.68 23.28 -8.14
N TYR A 963 39.64 23.85 -8.76
CA TYR A 963 39.63 25.17 -9.36
C TYR A 963 39.09 26.19 -8.34
N ARG A 964 39.94 26.63 -7.40
CA ARG A 964 39.60 27.63 -6.39
C ARG A 964 40.12 29.00 -6.76
#